data_AF-A0AAW1NB03-F1
#
_entry.id   AF-A0AAW1NB03-F1
#
_cell.length_a   1.000
_cell.length_b   1.000
_cell.length_c   1.000
_cell.angle_alpha   90.00
_cell.angle_beta   90.00
_cell.angle_gamma   90.00
#
_symmetry.space_group_name_H-M   'P 1'
#
loop_
_entity.id
_entity.type
_entity.pdbx_description
1 polymer ?
#
loop_
_entity_poly.entity_id
_entity_poly.type
_entity_poly.pdbx_seq_one_letter_code
_entity_poly.pdbx_strand_id
1 'polypeptide(L)'
;MSTSSNQTIIFNAAGEGTAAATATSTAVCGGGDNDWVVLECRNPNLIERSSNTTSLSRISISTADISSWDMRTILDHQTVNVTVNRSRLIEESTYFETLFAGNFSESSMCCISVYWSLEMFLLILRFMHGYHMEISFCSFIPIVQAALYFGLEGLVLECKTWLCDIVFEEGLSSQKLQLDDLIHFRDFGLENAVDWVVEYCTSCIAKNFIWAMSCDAFVDLPYSFIISCVKHPHLTVYSERHLCEALLAWFAANLESVRQTSGFEDVLVNKFDQMNMTKSEYTNILEEIRVDLLPLWFIMGKCRCSYFSVIAKHGVCNIFGLMKKLTKDSNFLKLADDWSYSRIRLTEYSKKLDLSGCPQMTSVAVLLSLFHESDGPLMLNAMRNTNIELEYSNWLSHFPILSFKAMAEVDITKCSQLDVGIVLEYFKKSFPFLTTIRMAYFLDFETNKFCDLLSNSTVCEVDLTVDISPLLSSNVSVLYCESESRSMQNRYFSMPSRRRPRPTLSHISKLTLEGRTDFSDSELSDIAECCNSLIYLNIRGCLSVTDIGIANLILRCVKLHSIIASDTSFGRSSISALCSRGQGTANIPLMEVDTEHLKLSDINLQLLHIGGCKGVCETSLEDLLSKEHKLKSLCLRGTCLVDQALYRFPGSTLEMLDVSNTMISRDALMHTVVRNSGLTHLVASGCRNLCLHRSKNSEDNLSPPNLSENFFIKLGKECQLEKLTIGWGFSDLSVNEIAPALISLKALTVGLGGSLGPEGLKQLCILCPLLESLSITFQVISDVVIMNLLVTLRKLQALSVCYCIGDLSPLFLNCKASYLRKLKLERVTPWMTNDDLALLTQNCANLMELSLVGCTRLDVDAQQIISSGWPGLVSLHLEDCGLVTADGVDNLFDCKAMENLLLRHNGCGIRRNFIIHAASKLPMLRSLSLDWCDASEGDLNLPNFSDRYSLSNVKIARCKLRKCSLDFHNKSAPERPVHKETLVLVWNSTSLQKTVVKERIT
;
A
#
# COMPACT_ATOMS: atom_id res chain seq x y z
N MET A 1 31.02 -35.49 10.07
CA MET A 1 30.83 -36.90 10.44
C MET A 1 29.65 -36.94 11.40
N SER A 2 28.47 -37.18 10.84
CA SER A 2 27.16 -37.06 11.47
C SER A 2 26.79 -38.38 12.15
N THR A 3 26.71 -38.36 13.47
CA THR A 3 26.10 -39.44 14.26
C THR A 3 24.59 -39.22 14.30
N SER A 4 23.85 -40.15 13.70
CA SER A 4 22.39 -40.26 13.76
C SER A 4 21.95 -40.62 15.19
N SER A 5 21.31 -39.68 15.87
CA SER A 5 20.63 -39.92 17.15
C SER A 5 19.23 -40.49 16.87
N ASN A 6 19.04 -41.79 17.10
CA ASN A 6 17.72 -42.39 17.22
C ASN A 6 17.04 -41.81 18.48
N GLN A 7 16.01 -40.98 18.28
CA GLN A 7 15.14 -40.53 19.37
C GLN A 7 13.90 -41.42 19.41
N THR A 8 13.77 -42.17 20.50
CA THR A 8 12.59 -42.96 20.84
C THR A 8 11.52 -42.00 21.40
N ILE A 9 10.43 -41.80 20.67
CA ILE A 9 9.29 -41.00 21.12
C ILE A 9 8.42 -41.88 22.04
N ILE A 10 8.29 -41.47 23.31
CA ILE A 10 7.41 -42.11 24.29
C ILE A 10 6.07 -41.37 24.27
N PHE A 11 5.01 -42.02 23.79
CA PHE A 11 3.65 -41.51 23.92
C PHE A 11 3.15 -41.70 25.36
N ASN A 12 2.89 -40.60 26.08
CA ASN A 12 2.13 -40.62 27.33
C ASN A 12 0.64 -40.68 27.01
N ALA A 13 0.05 -41.87 27.11
CA ALA A 13 -1.40 -42.05 27.09
C ALA A 13 -1.99 -41.64 28.44
N ALA A 14 -2.44 -40.39 28.56
CA ALA A 14 -3.30 -39.95 29.65
C ALA A 14 -4.77 -40.00 29.18
N GLY A 15 -5.39 -41.16 29.38
CA GLY A 15 -6.82 -41.38 29.30
C GLY A 15 -7.19 -42.41 30.36
N GLU A 16 -7.46 -41.95 31.57
CA GLU A 16 -7.91 -42.80 32.68
C GLU A 16 -9.22 -43.49 32.30
N GLY A 17 -9.15 -44.82 32.29
CA GLY A 17 -10.26 -45.73 32.11
C GLY A 17 -9.83 -47.12 32.56
N THR A 18 -9.58 -47.27 33.86
CA THR A 18 -9.37 -48.57 34.50
C THR A 18 -10.57 -49.47 34.23
N ALA A 19 -10.40 -50.48 33.39
CA ALA A 19 -11.26 -51.66 33.37
C ALA A 19 -10.38 -52.90 33.47
N ALA A 20 -10.50 -53.58 34.62
CA ALA A 20 -9.86 -54.84 34.93
C ALA A 20 -10.24 -55.95 33.93
N ALA A 21 -9.32 -56.89 33.78
CA ALA A 21 -9.33 -58.02 32.86
C ALA A 21 -10.61 -58.89 32.87
N THR A 22 -10.97 -59.38 31.69
CA THR A 22 -11.53 -60.74 31.53
C THR A 22 -10.97 -61.38 30.27
N ALA A 23 -10.19 -62.44 30.46
CA ALA A 23 -9.76 -63.35 29.41
C ALA A 23 -10.97 -64.10 28.85
N THR A 24 -11.17 -64.07 27.53
CA THR A 24 -12.04 -65.03 26.84
C THR A 24 -11.47 -65.41 25.48
N SER A 25 -11.33 -66.72 25.29
CA SER A 25 -11.13 -67.46 24.04
C SER A 25 -9.73 -67.45 23.42
N THR A 26 -8.84 -68.30 23.96
CA THR A 26 -7.73 -68.92 23.23
C THR A 26 -8.26 -69.82 22.12
N ALA A 27 -8.18 -69.37 20.86
CA ALA A 27 -8.22 -70.25 19.70
C ALA A 27 -6.78 -70.44 19.20
N VAL A 28 -6.18 -71.59 19.53
CA VAL A 28 -4.97 -72.08 18.87
C VAL A 28 -5.42 -72.65 17.52
N CYS A 29 -5.01 -72.05 16.40
CA CYS A 29 -5.25 -72.64 15.09
C CYS A 29 -4.22 -73.73 14.81
N GLY A 30 -4.73 -74.91 14.44
CA GLY A 30 -3.95 -76.01 13.87
C GLY A 30 -3.36 -75.65 12.51
N GLY A 31 -2.25 -76.29 12.18
CA GLY A 31 -1.37 -75.95 11.07
C GLY A 31 -2.02 -75.88 9.68
N GLY A 32 -1.63 -74.83 8.95
CA GLY A 32 -1.95 -74.57 7.55
C GLY A 32 -2.06 -73.05 7.32
N ASP A 33 -1.05 -72.47 6.66
CA ASP A 33 -0.84 -71.03 6.36
C ASP A 33 -0.51 -70.09 7.54
N ASN A 34 0.78 -70.06 7.90
CA ASN A 34 1.36 -69.11 8.87
C ASN A 34 1.46 -67.66 8.36
N ASP A 35 1.00 -67.34 7.15
CA ASP A 35 1.22 -66.03 6.52
C ASP A 35 0.07 -65.04 6.69
N TRP A 36 -1.11 -65.47 7.13
CA TRP A 36 -2.30 -64.60 7.26
C TRP A 36 -2.70 -64.36 8.71
N VAL A 37 -3.10 -63.12 9.02
CA VAL A 37 -3.59 -62.69 10.33
C VAL A 37 -4.92 -61.95 10.18
N VAL A 38 -5.82 -62.13 11.14
CA VAL A 38 -7.08 -61.36 11.21
C VAL A 38 -6.87 -60.15 12.10
N LEU A 39 -7.14 -58.95 11.60
CA LEU A 39 -7.15 -57.72 12.38
C LEU A 39 -8.60 -57.36 12.73
N GLU A 40 -8.95 -57.46 14.01
CA GLU A 40 -10.28 -57.07 14.52
C GLU A 40 -10.28 -55.57 14.84
N CYS A 41 -11.00 -54.78 14.05
CA CYS A 41 -11.15 -53.34 14.23
C CYS A 41 -12.57 -53.02 14.69
N ARG A 42 -12.73 -52.25 15.78
CA ARG A 42 -14.05 -51.88 16.31
C ARG A 42 -14.36 -50.41 16.05
N ASN A 43 -15.58 -50.10 15.63
CA ASN A 43 -16.04 -48.74 15.43
C ASN A 43 -16.59 -48.18 16.77
N PRO A 44 -15.89 -47.22 17.41
CA PRO A 44 -16.36 -46.65 18.68
C PRO A 44 -17.60 -45.77 18.54
N ASN A 45 -17.88 -45.23 17.33
CA ASN A 45 -18.93 -44.22 17.11
C ASN A 45 -20.36 -44.80 16.98
N LEU A 46 -20.52 -46.12 16.93
CA LEU A 46 -21.81 -46.79 16.78
C LEU A 46 -22.47 -47.21 18.11
N ILE A 47 -21.82 -46.92 19.26
CA ILE A 47 -22.29 -47.38 20.57
C ILE A 47 -23.58 -46.62 21.02
N GLU A 48 -23.86 -45.43 20.49
CA GLU A 48 -25.02 -44.61 20.91
C GLU A 48 -26.29 -44.76 20.04
N ARG A 49 -26.24 -45.48 18.91
CA ARG A 49 -27.43 -45.72 18.06
C ARG A 49 -27.99 -47.12 18.26
N SER A 50 -28.70 -47.33 19.37
CA SER A 50 -29.69 -48.41 19.44
C SER A 50 -30.90 -47.91 20.25
N SER A 51 -32.05 -47.70 19.61
CA SER A 51 -32.99 -48.80 19.41
C SER A 51 -33.66 -48.74 18.04
N ASN A 52 -33.38 -49.76 17.21
CA ASN A 52 -34.17 -50.26 16.06
C ASN A 52 -33.41 -50.35 14.72
N THR A 53 -32.32 -51.11 14.65
CA THR A 53 -31.94 -51.90 13.46
C THR A 53 -30.93 -52.99 13.86
N THR A 54 -31.28 -54.26 13.62
CA THR A 54 -30.58 -55.45 14.16
C THR A 54 -29.56 -56.10 13.21
N SER A 55 -29.07 -55.44 12.15
CA SER A 55 -28.42 -56.18 11.04
C SER A 55 -26.97 -55.84 10.67
N LEU A 56 -26.23 -54.96 11.37
CA LEU A 56 -24.85 -54.59 10.95
C LEU A 56 -23.80 -54.75 12.08
N SER A 57 -23.84 -55.87 12.81
CA SER A 57 -22.95 -56.08 13.96
C SER A 57 -21.50 -56.40 13.57
N ARG A 58 -21.26 -57.13 12.46
CA ARG A 58 -19.91 -57.56 12.07
C ARG A 58 -19.78 -57.89 10.59
N ILE A 59 -18.68 -57.45 9.97
CA ILE A 59 -18.28 -57.81 8.60
C ILE A 59 -16.87 -58.39 8.60
N SER A 60 -16.59 -59.31 7.68
CA SER A 60 -15.23 -59.82 7.42
C SER A 60 -14.83 -59.51 5.98
N ILE A 61 -13.70 -58.85 5.81
CA ILE A 61 -13.14 -58.42 4.52
C ILE A 61 -11.69 -58.91 4.41
N SER A 62 -11.16 -58.97 3.20
CA SER A 62 -9.78 -59.40 2.93
C SER A 62 -9.02 -58.35 2.15
N THR A 63 -7.72 -58.19 2.43
CA THR A 63 -6.85 -57.33 1.60
C THR A 63 -6.54 -57.95 0.24
N ALA A 64 -6.87 -59.22 0.01
CA ALA A 64 -6.82 -59.84 -1.32
C ALA A 64 -7.78 -59.15 -2.32
N ASP A 65 -8.93 -58.66 -1.83
CA ASP A 65 -9.97 -58.00 -2.64
C ASP A 65 -10.02 -56.49 -2.38
N ILE A 66 -8.91 -55.89 -1.95
CA ILE A 66 -8.85 -54.50 -1.45
C ILE A 66 -9.27 -53.44 -2.48
N SER A 67 -9.18 -53.75 -3.77
CA SER A 67 -9.66 -52.88 -4.86
C SER A 67 -11.18 -52.74 -4.88
N SER A 68 -11.91 -53.70 -4.31
CA SER A 68 -13.38 -53.75 -4.30
C SER A 68 -14.00 -53.17 -3.02
N TRP A 69 -13.18 -52.68 -2.09
CA TRP A 69 -13.66 -52.12 -0.82
C TRP A 69 -14.50 -50.86 -1.03
N ASP A 70 -15.79 -50.96 -0.67
CA ASP A 70 -16.66 -49.80 -0.54
C ASP A 70 -16.63 -49.28 0.90
N MET A 71 -15.88 -48.20 1.12
CA MET A 71 -15.67 -47.63 2.44
C MET A 71 -16.99 -47.22 3.12
N ARG A 72 -17.99 -46.77 2.36
CA ARG A 72 -19.27 -46.32 2.94
C ARG A 72 -20.00 -47.47 3.63
N THR A 73 -20.10 -48.61 2.94
CA THR A 73 -20.78 -49.80 3.49
C THR A 73 -19.97 -50.50 4.57
N ILE A 74 -18.63 -50.48 4.48
CA ILE A 74 -17.77 -51.07 5.51
C ILE A 74 -17.88 -50.31 6.85
N LEU A 75 -17.89 -48.97 6.80
CA LEU A 75 -17.92 -48.12 8.01
C LEU A 75 -19.25 -48.16 8.78
N ASP A 76 -20.34 -48.60 8.15
CA ASP A 76 -21.65 -48.78 8.79
C ASP A 76 -21.67 -49.97 9.79
N HIS A 77 -20.63 -50.80 9.82
CA HIS A 77 -20.54 -51.96 10.70
C HIS A 77 -19.81 -51.66 12.03
N GLN A 78 -20.27 -52.29 13.11
CA GLN A 78 -19.70 -52.09 14.45
C GLN A 78 -18.32 -52.75 14.63
N THR A 79 -18.08 -53.91 14.02
CA THR A 79 -16.79 -54.61 14.05
C THR A 79 -16.42 -55.06 12.64
N VAL A 80 -15.20 -54.76 12.21
CA VAL A 80 -14.65 -55.14 10.91
C VAL A 80 -13.45 -56.05 11.14
N ASN A 81 -13.55 -57.30 10.68
CA ASN A 81 -12.43 -58.23 10.66
C ASN A 81 -11.74 -58.15 9.30
N VAL A 82 -10.45 -57.80 9.29
CA VAL A 82 -9.67 -57.73 8.04
C VAL A 82 -8.65 -58.87 8.02
N THR A 83 -8.74 -59.79 7.06
CA THR A 83 -7.67 -60.76 6.81
C THR A 83 -6.55 -60.10 6.00
N VAL A 84 -5.34 -60.09 6.56
CA VAL A 84 -4.14 -59.42 5.99
C VAL A 84 -2.94 -60.36 6.01
N ASN A 85 -2.05 -60.24 5.02
CA ASN A 85 -0.80 -60.98 4.98
C ASN A 85 0.25 -60.35 5.93
N ARG A 86 0.84 -61.16 6.81
CA ARG A 86 1.85 -60.74 7.80
C ARG A 86 3.10 -60.17 7.15
N SER A 87 3.61 -60.81 6.09
CA SER A 87 4.83 -60.35 5.40
C SER A 87 4.68 -58.92 4.88
N ARG A 88 3.50 -58.58 4.35
CA ARG A 88 3.19 -57.24 3.84
C ARG A 88 3.11 -56.19 4.95
N LEU A 89 2.52 -56.54 6.10
CA LEU A 89 2.49 -55.66 7.27
C LEU A 89 3.90 -55.39 7.80
N ILE A 90 4.75 -56.42 7.88
CA ILE A 90 6.13 -56.31 8.34
C ILE A 90 6.98 -55.47 7.39
N GLU A 91 6.82 -55.67 6.07
CA GLU A 91 7.56 -54.94 5.04
C GLU A 91 7.31 -53.42 5.10
N GLU A 92 6.07 -53.02 5.35
CA GLU A 92 5.66 -51.61 5.25
C GLU A 92 5.62 -50.89 6.60
N SER A 93 5.58 -51.60 7.74
CA SER A 93 5.37 -51.04 9.07
C SER A 93 6.31 -51.61 10.12
N THR A 94 7.10 -50.72 10.72
CA THR A 94 8.01 -51.07 11.84
C THR A 94 7.23 -51.45 13.11
N TYR A 95 6.00 -50.95 13.29
CA TYR A 95 5.10 -51.40 14.36
C TYR A 95 4.76 -52.89 14.20
N PHE A 96 4.36 -53.31 13.01
CA PHE A 96 4.03 -54.72 12.78
C PHE A 96 5.28 -55.61 12.69
N GLU A 97 6.40 -55.09 12.19
CA GLU A 97 7.70 -55.76 12.27
C GLU A 97 8.05 -56.08 13.73
N THR A 98 8.00 -55.10 14.63
CA THR A 98 8.30 -55.33 16.05
C THR A 98 7.29 -56.24 16.74
N LEU A 99 6.00 -56.11 16.41
CA LEU A 99 4.93 -56.94 16.96
C LEU A 99 5.07 -58.42 16.57
N PHE A 100 5.44 -58.70 15.31
CA PHE A 100 5.54 -60.06 14.78
C PHE A 100 6.93 -60.68 14.89
N ALA A 101 8.00 -59.89 14.88
CA ALA A 101 9.38 -60.37 15.03
C ALA A 101 9.86 -60.42 16.48
N GLY A 102 9.17 -59.76 17.42
CA GLY A 102 9.51 -59.75 18.84
C GLY A 102 9.03 -60.99 19.61
N ASN A 103 9.48 -61.11 20.86
CA ASN A 103 9.03 -62.15 21.81
C ASN A 103 7.63 -61.88 22.39
N PHE A 104 6.78 -61.13 21.69
CA PHE A 104 5.43 -60.79 22.12
C PHE A 104 4.48 -61.97 21.94
N SER A 105 3.48 -62.10 22.83
CA SER A 105 2.49 -63.19 22.77
C SER A 105 1.65 -63.15 21.48
N GLU A 106 1.49 -61.95 20.94
CA GLU A 106 0.76 -61.55 19.75
C GLU A 106 1.39 -62.10 18.46
N SER A 107 2.71 -62.36 18.46
CA SER A 107 3.43 -62.96 17.32
C SER A 107 2.86 -64.32 16.88
N SER A 108 2.27 -65.05 17.83
CA SER A 108 1.66 -66.37 17.62
C SER A 108 0.14 -66.35 17.45
N MET A 109 -0.50 -65.18 17.59
CA MET A 109 -1.95 -65.06 17.52
C MET A 109 -2.47 -64.99 16.08
N CYS A 110 -3.55 -65.71 15.80
CA CYS A 110 -4.25 -65.68 14.50
C CYS A 110 -5.19 -64.48 14.35
N CYS A 111 -5.51 -63.80 15.46
CA CYS A 111 -6.36 -62.62 15.50
C CYS A 111 -5.76 -61.57 16.44
N ILE A 112 -5.68 -60.32 15.99
CA ILE A 112 -5.15 -59.19 16.76
C ILE A 112 -6.19 -58.07 16.75
N SER A 113 -6.53 -57.54 17.92
CA SER A 113 -7.42 -56.39 18.02
C SER A 113 -6.65 -55.10 17.82
N VAL A 114 -7.09 -54.25 16.89
CA VAL A 114 -6.51 -52.92 16.65
C VAL A 114 -7.49 -51.86 17.15
N TYR A 115 -7.03 -51.06 18.11
CA TYR A 115 -7.80 -49.97 18.70
C TYR A 115 -7.38 -48.64 18.05
N TRP A 116 -8.05 -48.28 16.96
CA TRP A 116 -7.82 -47.03 16.24
C TRP A 116 -9.11 -46.55 15.56
N SER A 117 -9.09 -45.36 14.95
CA SER A 117 -10.16 -44.93 14.05
C SER A 117 -10.29 -45.94 12.90
N LEU A 118 -11.47 -46.57 12.79
CA LEU A 118 -11.73 -47.62 11.79
C LEU A 118 -11.47 -47.10 10.37
N GLU A 119 -11.95 -45.89 10.06
CA GLU A 119 -11.76 -45.27 8.75
C GLU A 119 -10.27 -45.04 8.45
N MET A 120 -9.54 -44.42 9.37
CA MET A 120 -8.12 -44.16 9.18
C MET A 120 -7.30 -45.45 9.06
N PHE A 121 -7.62 -46.47 9.86
CA PHE A 121 -6.90 -47.73 9.83
C PHE A 121 -7.12 -48.49 8.51
N LEU A 122 -8.35 -48.48 7.98
CA LEU A 122 -8.61 -49.05 6.66
C LEU A 122 -7.88 -48.31 5.54
N LEU A 123 -7.77 -46.97 5.62
CA LEU A 123 -6.98 -46.18 4.66
C LEU A 123 -5.49 -46.55 4.73
N ILE A 124 -4.94 -46.75 5.93
CA ILE A 124 -3.56 -47.21 6.13
C ILE A 124 -3.33 -48.59 5.53
N LEU A 125 -4.28 -49.53 5.70
CA LEU A 125 -4.17 -50.85 5.09
C LEU A 125 -4.19 -50.77 3.56
N ARG A 126 -4.98 -49.86 2.98
CA ARG A 126 -4.94 -49.56 1.54
C ARG A 126 -3.57 -49.02 1.13
N PHE A 127 -3.02 -48.08 1.89
CA PHE A 127 -1.68 -47.54 1.65
C PHE A 127 -0.60 -48.63 1.65
N MET A 128 -0.57 -49.50 2.67
CA MET A 128 0.38 -50.63 2.75
C MET A 128 0.26 -51.58 1.56
N HIS A 129 -0.87 -51.62 0.85
CA HIS A 129 -1.07 -52.45 -0.36
C HIS A 129 -0.90 -51.64 -1.66
N GLY A 130 -0.25 -50.48 -1.63
CA GLY A 130 0.14 -49.70 -2.80
C GLY A 130 -0.93 -48.76 -3.36
N TYR A 131 -1.98 -48.45 -2.59
CA TYR A 131 -2.97 -47.46 -3.00
C TYR A 131 -2.60 -46.06 -2.49
N HIS A 132 -2.78 -45.05 -3.34
CA HIS A 132 -2.55 -43.65 -2.95
C HIS A 132 -3.54 -43.19 -1.88
N MET A 133 -3.02 -42.43 -0.91
CA MET A 133 -3.84 -41.67 0.04
C MET A 133 -3.94 -40.21 -0.39
N GLU A 134 -5.17 -39.69 -0.42
CA GLU A 134 -5.39 -38.27 -0.66
C GLU A 134 -5.20 -37.49 0.64
N ILE A 135 -4.13 -36.70 0.69
CA ILE A 135 -3.84 -35.82 1.82
C ILE A 135 -4.53 -34.47 1.56
N SER A 136 -5.26 -34.00 2.57
CA SER A 136 -6.00 -32.74 2.57
C SER A 136 -5.78 -32.01 3.90
N PHE A 137 -6.17 -30.74 4.00
CA PHE A 137 -6.03 -29.98 5.25
C PHE A 137 -6.71 -30.67 6.45
N CYS A 138 -7.87 -31.29 6.25
CA CYS A 138 -8.59 -32.00 7.31
C CYS A 138 -8.02 -33.39 7.61
N SER A 139 -7.40 -34.05 6.64
CA SER A 139 -6.86 -35.41 6.81
C SER A 139 -5.39 -35.42 7.22
N PHE A 140 -4.66 -34.31 7.08
CA PHE A 140 -3.22 -34.23 7.35
C PHE A 140 -2.84 -34.70 8.76
N ILE A 141 -3.39 -34.08 9.82
CA ILE A 141 -3.08 -34.46 11.21
C ILE A 141 -3.43 -35.94 11.47
N PRO A 142 -4.65 -36.43 11.17
CA PRO A 142 -4.98 -37.85 11.35
C PRO A 142 -4.04 -38.81 10.62
N ILE A 143 -3.60 -38.46 9.41
CA ILE A 143 -2.67 -39.28 8.61
C ILE A 143 -1.29 -39.30 9.26
N VAL A 144 -0.75 -38.14 9.65
CA VAL A 144 0.57 -38.07 10.28
C VAL A 144 0.59 -38.82 11.61
N GLN A 145 -0.45 -38.66 12.44
CA GLN A 145 -0.59 -39.42 13.70
C GLN A 145 -0.52 -40.92 13.45
N ALA A 146 -1.30 -41.41 12.48
CA ALA A 146 -1.36 -42.82 12.22
C ALA A 146 -0.08 -43.34 11.55
N ALA A 147 0.53 -42.56 10.66
CA ALA A 147 1.82 -42.90 10.05
C ALA A 147 2.94 -43.04 11.09
N LEU A 148 3.00 -42.13 12.07
CA LEU A 148 3.96 -42.19 13.16
C LEU A 148 3.67 -43.36 14.11
N TYR A 149 2.40 -43.58 14.48
CA TYR A 149 1.99 -44.66 15.38
C TYR A 149 2.32 -46.05 14.80
N PHE A 150 1.95 -46.29 13.53
CA PHE A 150 2.22 -47.56 12.84
C PHE A 150 3.64 -47.62 12.22
N GLY A 151 4.45 -46.57 12.37
CA GLY A 151 5.83 -46.56 11.88
C GLY A 151 5.96 -46.75 10.37
N LEU A 152 5.16 -45.98 9.60
CA LEU A 152 5.06 -45.99 8.14
C LEU A 152 5.93 -44.88 7.52
N GLU A 153 7.19 -45.18 7.24
CA GLU A 153 8.14 -44.17 6.72
C GLU A 153 7.71 -43.60 5.35
N GLY A 154 7.17 -44.43 4.47
CA GLY A 154 6.68 -44.00 3.15
C GLY A 154 5.55 -42.98 3.26
N LEU A 155 4.60 -43.18 4.18
CA LEU A 155 3.49 -42.26 4.40
C LEU A 155 3.94 -40.96 5.07
N VAL A 156 4.91 -41.02 5.98
CA VAL A 156 5.55 -39.82 6.55
C VAL A 156 6.23 -38.99 5.44
N LEU A 157 6.89 -39.65 4.47
CA LEU A 157 7.50 -38.97 3.33
C LEU A 157 6.45 -38.33 2.42
N GLU A 158 5.32 -39.01 2.15
CA GLU A 158 4.19 -38.42 1.43
C GLU A 158 3.62 -37.20 2.16
N CYS A 159 3.44 -37.26 3.48
CA CYS A 159 3.00 -36.11 4.29
C CYS A 159 3.99 -34.95 4.25
N LYS A 160 5.30 -35.22 4.33
CA LYS A 160 6.35 -34.20 4.20
C LYS A 160 6.30 -33.54 2.83
N THR A 161 6.18 -34.34 1.77
CA THR A 161 6.12 -33.84 0.39
C THR A 161 4.88 -33.00 0.18
N TRP A 162 3.72 -33.46 0.65
CA TRP A 162 2.47 -32.71 0.58
C TRP A 162 2.53 -31.38 1.32
N LEU A 163 3.06 -31.36 2.55
CA LEU A 163 3.19 -30.11 3.31
C LEU A 163 4.20 -29.17 2.63
N CYS A 164 5.30 -29.71 2.09
CA CYS A 164 6.23 -28.94 1.26
C CYS A 164 5.52 -28.34 0.04
N ASP A 165 4.84 -29.13 -0.78
CA ASP A 165 4.23 -28.64 -2.02
C ASP A 165 3.22 -27.51 -1.75
N ILE A 166 2.44 -27.61 -0.67
CA ILE A 166 1.51 -26.54 -0.25
C ILE A 166 2.25 -25.27 0.19
N VAL A 167 3.36 -25.43 0.92
CA VAL A 167 4.15 -24.30 1.43
C VAL A 167 4.97 -23.62 0.31
N PHE A 168 5.35 -24.37 -0.73
CA PHE A 168 6.28 -23.94 -1.76
C PHE A 168 5.64 -23.68 -3.14
N GLU A 169 4.36 -24.00 -3.36
CA GLU A 169 3.65 -23.61 -4.59
C GLU A 169 3.55 -22.08 -4.73
N GLU A 170 3.81 -21.58 -5.96
CA GLU A 170 3.73 -20.16 -6.30
C GLU A 170 2.28 -19.65 -6.32
N GLY A 171 1.66 -19.49 -5.16
CA GLY A 171 0.30 -18.96 -5.09
C GLY A 171 -0.51 -19.34 -3.85
N LEU A 172 -0.03 -19.02 -2.65
CA LEU A 172 -0.83 -19.15 -1.42
C LEU A 172 -2.16 -18.38 -1.48
N SER A 173 -2.24 -17.33 -2.30
CA SER A 173 -3.47 -16.56 -2.54
C SER A 173 -4.51 -17.26 -3.42
N SER A 174 -4.14 -18.31 -4.16
CA SER A 174 -5.08 -19.12 -4.96
C SER A 174 -5.51 -20.42 -4.28
N GLN A 175 -4.80 -20.82 -3.21
CA GLN A 175 -5.13 -22.01 -2.43
C GLN A 175 -6.00 -21.69 -1.22
N LYS A 176 -6.79 -22.67 -0.76
CA LYS A 176 -7.70 -22.57 0.39
C LYS A 176 -6.99 -22.55 1.77
N LEU A 177 -5.65 -22.44 1.82
CA LEU A 177 -4.90 -22.51 3.09
C LEU A 177 -5.19 -21.28 3.95
N GLN A 178 -5.69 -21.51 5.17
CA GLN A 178 -5.89 -20.46 6.16
C GLN A 178 -4.72 -20.42 7.16
N LEU A 179 -4.47 -19.26 7.75
CA LEU A 179 -3.42 -19.13 8.78
C LEU A 179 -3.73 -20.04 9.99
N ASP A 180 -5.01 -20.21 10.32
CA ASP A 180 -5.48 -21.10 11.40
C ASP A 180 -5.07 -22.56 11.18
N ASP A 181 -5.07 -23.04 9.93
CA ASP A 181 -4.62 -24.41 9.61
C ASP A 181 -3.14 -24.60 9.96
N LEU A 182 -2.30 -23.60 9.66
CA LEU A 182 -0.86 -23.64 9.99
C LEU A 182 -0.61 -23.56 11.49
N ILE A 183 -1.44 -22.84 12.23
CA ILE A 183 -1.40 -22.80 13.69
C ILE A 183 -1.69 -24.20 14.24
N HIS A 184 -2.80 -24.81 13.81
CA HIS A 184 -3.19 -26.15 14.23
C HIS A 184 -2.13 -27.21 13.89
N PHE A 185 -1.53 -27.15 12.69
CA PHE A 185 -0.47 -28.10 12.30
C PHE A 185 0.77 -27.95 13.18
N ARG A 186 1.18 -26.72 13.47
CA ARG A 186 2.33 -26.47 14.34
C ARG A 186 2.08 -26.92 15.77
N ASP A 187 0.90 -26.63 16.32
CA ASP A 187 0.56 -27.01 17.68
C ASP A 187 0.55 -28.53 17.83
N PHE A 188 -0.02 -29.25 16.85
CA PHE A 188 0.10 -30.70 16.75
C PHE A 188 1.56 -31.17 16.72
N GLY A 189 2.40 -30.51 15.91
CA GLY A 189 3.83 -30.82 15.81
C GLY A 189 4.57 -30.64 17.13
N LEU A 190 4.24 -29.61 17.91
CA LEU A 190 4.83 -29.37 19.23
C LEU A 190 4.37 -30.41 20.26
N GLU A 191 3.06 -30.70 20.32
CA GLU A 191 2.49 -31.66 21.27
C GLU A 191 3.04 -33.08 21.08
N ASN A 192 3.37 -33.43 19.84
CA ASN A 192 3.80 -34.79 19.46
C ASN A 192 5.30 -34.89 19.11
N ALA A 193 6.08 -33.83 19.36
CA ALA A 193 7.52 -33.77 19.05
C ALA A 193 7.86 -34.09 17.57
N VAL A 194 7.07 -33.55 16.65
CA VAL A 194 7.25 -33.71 15.19
C VAL A 194 7.90 -32.46 14.60
N ASP A 195 9.22 -32.35 14.77
CA ASP A 195 10.00 -31.14 14.46
C ASP A 195 9.84 -30.64 13.02
N TRP A 196 9.76 -31.55 12.04
CA TRP A 196 9.67 -31.17 10.62
C TRP A 196 8.35 -30.43 10.29
N VAL A 197 7.27 -30.72 11.00
CA VAL A 197 5.99 -29.99 10.83
C VAL A 197 6.17 -28.56 11.34
N VAL A 198 6.77 -28.40 12.52
CA VAL A 198 7.05 -27.10 13.14
C VAL A 198 7.97 -26.27 12.25
N GLU A 199 9.02 -26.88 11.69
CA GLU A 199 9.97 -26.24 10.79
C GLU A 199 9.30 -25.77 9.49
N TYR A 200 8.50 -26.61 8.84
CA TYR A 200 7.81 -26.25 7.59
C TYR A 200 6.76 -25.16 7.79
N CYS A 201 5.97 -25.22 8.88
CA CYS A 201 5.02 -24.16 9.23
C CYS A 201 5.75 -22.82 9.49
N THR A 202 6.87 -22.84 10.22
CA THR A 202 7.70 -21.65 10.49
C THR A 202 8.30 -21.07 9.21
N SER A 203 8.89 -21.92 8.37
CA SER A 203 9.43 -21.52 7.06
C SER A 203 8.33 -20.93 6.16
N CYS A 204 7.12 -21.51 6.16
CA CYS A 204 5.98 -21.03 5.38
C CYS A 204 5.62 -19.57 5.73
N ILE A 205 5.40 -19.31 7.02
CA ILE A 205 5.06 -17.97 7.51
C ILE A 205 6.23 -17.01 7.28
N ALA A 206 7.48 -17.41 7.53
CA ALA A 206 8.63 -16.54 7.32
C ALA A 206 8.76 -16.10 5.85
N LYS A 207 8.60 -17.03 4.89
CA LYS A 207 8.66 -16.74 3.46
C LYS A 207 7.50 -15.89 2.96
N ASN A 208 6.33 -16.01 3.61
CA ASN A 208 5.09 -15.35 3.23
C ASN A 208 4.59 -14.42 4.34
N PHE A 209 5.51 -13.74 5.02
CA PHE A 209 5.19 -13.00 6.23
C PHE A 209 4.19 -11.85 5.97
N ILE A 210 4.27 -11.24 4.78
CA ILE A 210 3.31 -10.22 4.33
C ILE A 210 1.90 -10.80 4.17
N TRP A 211 1.77 -12.02 3.68
CA TRP A 211 0.47 -12.70 3.63
C TRP A 211 -0.02 -13.01 5.05
N ALA A 212 0.83 -13.57 5.90
CA ALA A 212 0.46 -13.90 7.28
C ALA A 212 -0.05 -12.67 8.04
N MET A 213 0.63 -11.53 7.96
CA MET A 213 0.20 -10.30 8.65
C MET A 213 -1.08 -9.67 8.07
N SER A 214 -1.52 -10.10 6.89
CA SER A 214 -2.80 -9.65 6.31
C SER A 214 -4.00 -10.45 6.81
N CYS A 215 -3.76 -11.58 7.48
CA CYS A 215 -4.80 -12.41 8.10
C CYS A 215 -5.20 -11.86 9.48
N ASP A 216 -6.50 -11.85 9.76
CA ASP A 216 -7.02 -11.39 11.06
C ASP A 216 -6.47 -12.22 12.24
N ALA A 217 -6.25 -13.52 12.04
CA ALA A 217 -5.68 -14.44 13.03
C ALA A 217 -4.20 -14.19 13.36
N PHE A 218 -3.51 -13.27 12.66
CA PHE A 218 -2.09 -13.00 12.91
C PHE A 218 -1.82 -12.53 14.35
N VAL A 219 -2.73 -11.72 14.91
CA VAL A 219 -2.58 -11.19 16.26
C VAL A 219 -2.70 -12.27 17.33
N ASP A 220 -3.28 -13.42 16.99
CA ASP A 220 -3.49 -14.57 17.88
C ASP A 220 -2.29 -15.54 17.87
N LEU A 221 -1.30 -15.31 17.00
CA LEU A 221 -0.10 -16.15 16.94
C LEU A 221 0.67 -16.14 18.27
N PRO A 222 1.10 -17.31 18.77
CA PRO A 222 1.95 -17.38 19.96
C PRO A 222 3.29 -16.66 19.74
N TYR A 223 3.81 -16.00 20.78
CA TYR A 223 5.10 -15.31 20.72
C TYR A 223 6.23 -16.20 20.20
N SER A 224 6.30 -17.45 20.69
CA SER A 224 7.32 -18.44 20.28
C SER A 224 7.28 -18.75 18.79
N PHE A 225 6.11 -18.66 18.17
CA PHE A 225 5.95 -18.85 16.74
C PHE A 225 6.46 -17.62 15.98
N ILE A 226 6.04 -16.42 16.40
CA ILE A 226 6.43 -15.17 15.74
C ILE A 226 7.94 -14.97 15.81
N ILE A 227 8.58 -15.13 16.97
CA ILE A 227 10.03 -14.97 17.10
C ILE A 227 10.80 -15.97 16.23
N SER A 228 10.30 -17.20 16.10
CA SER A 228 10.89 -18.22 15.23
C SER A 228 10.80 -17.81 13.76
N CYS A 229 9.65 -17.27 13.33
CA CYS A 229 9.47 -16.74 11.98
C CYS A 229 10.35 -15.50 11.71
N VAL A 230 10.45 -14.57 12.67
CA VAL A 230 11.24 -13.34 12.52
C VAL A 230 12.74 -13.62 12.44
N LYS A 231 13.22 -14.59 13.22
CA LYS A 231 14.64 -15.02 13.19
C LYS A 231 14.97 -15.98 12.04
N HIS A 232 13.96 -16.41 11.29
CA HIS A 232 14.16 -17.35 10.20
C HIS A 232 14.97 -16.70 9.07
N PRO A 233 15.98 -17.38 8.48
CA PRO A 233 16.86 -16.80 7.46
C PRO A 233 16.13 -16.40 6.16
N HIS A 234 14.98 -17.04 5.90
CA HIS A 234 14.12 -16.72 4.75
C HIS A 234 12.97 -15.76 5.08
N LEU A 235 13.02 -15.04 6.20
CA LEU A 235 12.06 -13.98 6.50
C LEU A 235 11.99 -13.01 5.32
N THR A 236 10.81 -12.92 4.71
CA THR A 236 10.59 -12.14 3.50
C THR A 236 9.50 -11.11 3.75
N VAL A 237 9.89 -9.84 3.72
CA VAL A 237 9.03 -8.68 3.89
C VAL A 237 9.32 -7.67 2.79
N TYR A 238 8.36 -6.82 2.44
CA TYR A 238 8.59 -5.76 1.45
C TYR A 238 9.51 -4.66 1.98
N SER A 239 9.44 -4.37 3.28
CA SER A 239 10.29 -3.40 3.96
C SER A 239 10.30 -3.64 5.48
N GLU A 240 11.28 -3.07 6.19
CA GLU A 240 11.33 -3.13 7.66
C GLU A 240 10.13 -2.44 8.32
N ARG A 241 9.47 -1.52 7.60
CA ARG A 241 8.22 -0.91 8.08
C ARG A 241 7.14 -1.97 8.26
N HIS A 242 6.98 -2.90 7.31
CA HIS A 242 5.96 -3.94 7.39
C HIS A 242 6.21 -4.89 8.56
N LEU A 243 7.47 -5.29 8.77
CA LEU A 243 7.86 -6.08 9.94
C LEU A 243 7.55 -5.34 11.24
N CYS A 244 7.93 -4.05 11.33
CA CYS A 244 7.65 -3.24 12.49
C CYS A 244 6.14 -3.09 12.72
N GLU A 245 5.34 -2.75 11.71
CA GLU A 245 3.89 -2.64 11.81
C GLU A 245 3.23 -3.93 12.29
N ALA A 246 3.65 -5.09 11.77
CA ALA A 246 3.17 -6.40 12.20
C ALA A 246 3.42 -6.64 13.69
N LEU A 247 4.68 -6.45 14.13
CA LEU A 247 5.05 -6.63 15.53
C LEU A 247 4.32 -5.63 16.44
N LEU A 248 4.24 -4.36 16.05
CA LEU A 248 3.55 -3.33 16.82
C LEU A 248 2.03 -3.58 16.91
N ALA A 249 1.42 -4.17 15.88
CA ALA A 249 0.01 -4.57 15.88
C ALA A 249 -0.23 -5.77 16.80
N TRP A 250 0.63 -6.79 16.72
CA TRP A 250 0.60 -7.94 17.63
C TRP A 250 0.75 -7.51 19.09
N PHE A 251 1.71 -6.61 19.37
CA PHE A 251 1.89 -6.04 20.71
C PHE A 251 0.67 -5.24 21.17
N ALA A 252 0.05 -4.45 20.30
CA ALA A 252 -1.16 -3.71 20.68
C ALA A 252 -2.28 -4.67 21.08
N ALA A 253 -2.55 -5.71 20.28
CA ALA A 253 -3.61 -6.68 20.57
C ALA A 253 -3.36 -7.44 21.89
N ASN A 254 -2.12 -7.85 22.13
CA ASN A 254 -1.78 -8.70 23.27
C ASN A 254 -1.50 -7.88 24.56
N LEU A 255 -1.04 -6.63 24.49
CA LEU A 255 -0.64 -5.83 25.65
C LEU A 255 -1.64 -4.72 26.06
N GLU A 256 -2.72 -4.44 25.30
CA GLU A 256 -3.59 -3.28 25.56
C GLU A 256 -4.43 -3.30 26.85
N SER A 257 -4.48 -4.40 27.60
CA SER A 257 -5.18 -4.44 28.91
C SER A 257 -4.48 -3.64 30.03
N VAL A 258 -3.31 -3.04 29.77
CA VAL A 258 -2.46 -2.36 30.77
C VAL A 258 -2.81 -0.87 30.97
N ARG A 259 -3.77 -0.32 30.21
CA ARG A 259 -4.01 1.14 30.15
C ARG A 259 -4.76 1.78 31.34
N GLN A 260 -5.17 1.05 32.37
CA GLN A 260 -6.03 1.62 33.43
C GLN A 260 -5.40 1.79 34.82
N THR A 261 -4.11 1.50 35.03
CA THR A 261 -3.48 1.67 36.34
C THR A 261 -2.17 2.44 36.26
N SER A 262 -2.03 3.46 37.10
CA SER A 262 -0.77 4.18 37.32
C SER A 262 0.25 3.22 37.93
N GLY A 263 1.29 2.89 37.15
CA GLY A 263 2.34 1.93 37.51
C GLY A 263 2.75 1.08 36.31
N PHE A 264 3.26 1.70 35.25
CA PHE A 264 3.51 1.02 33.96
C PHE A 264 4.56 -0.10 34.07
N GLU A 265 5.52 -0.01 35.00
CA GLU A 265 6.54 -1.04 35.19
C GLU A 265 6.03 -2.24 36.00
N ASP A 266 5.29 -2.03 37.09
CA ASP A 266 4.79 -3.12 37.95
C ASP A 266 3.66 -3.94 37.28
N VAL A 267 2.87 -3.31 36.38
CA VAL A 267 1.75 -3.97 35.68
C VAL A 267 2.23 -4.75 34.45
N LEU A 268 3.28 -4.29 33.77
CA LEU A 268 3.89 -5.03 32.67
C LEU A 268 4.51 -6.35 33.16
N VAL A 269 5.19 -6.33 34.31
CA VAL A 269 5.77 -7.54 34.94
C VAL A 269 4.70 -8.60 35.21
N ASN A 270 3.55 -8.22 35.78
CA ASN A 270 2.47 -9.16 36.08
C ASN A 270 1.82 -9.80 34.83
N LYS A 271 1.84 -9.14 33.66
CA LYS A 271 1.28 -9.71 32.41
C LYS A 271 2.34 -10.47 31.60
N PHE A 272 3.60 -10.06 31.69
CA PHE A 272 4.76 -10.84 31.24
C PHE A 272 4.77 -12.23 31.90
N ASP A 273 4.47 -12.31 33.19
CA ASP A 273 4.30 -13.58 33.91
C ASP A 273 3.10 -14.41 33.41
N GLN A 274 2.01 -13.79 32.95
CA GLN A 274 0.85 -14.49 32.36
C GLN A 274 1.10 -14.98 30.93
N MET A 275 2.01 -14.33 30.20
CA MET A 275 2.38 -14.66 28.82
C MET A 275 3.62 -15.58 28.73
N ASN A 276 4.18 -16.00 29.86
CA ASN A 276 5.47 -16.68 29.93
C ASN A 276 6.57 -15.93 29.14
N MET A 277 6.55 -14.59 29.18
CA MET A 277 7.51 -13.75 28.46
C MET A 277 8.28 -12.85 29.44
N THR A 278 9.58 -12.72 29.25
CA THR A 278 10.46 -11.84 30.02
C THR A 278 10.64 -10.47 29.33
N LYS A 279 11.02 -9.45 30.10
CA LYS A 279 11.40 -8.12 29.56
C LYS A 279 12.53 -8.23 28.52
N SER A 280 13.44 -9.19 28.67
CA SER A 280 14.50 -9.51 27.71
C SER A 280 13.98 -10.12 26.40
N GLU A 281 12.97 -10.99 26.45
CA GLU A 281 12.37 -11.54 25.23
C GLU A 281 11.64 -10.46 24.42
N TYR A 282 10.98 -9.53 25.11
CA TYR A 282 10.38 -8.36 24.48
C TYR A 282 11.40 -7.46 23.75
N THR A 283 12.57 -7.20 24.34
CA THR A 283 13.62 -6.43 23.64
C THR A 283 14.21 -7.21 22.48
N ASN A 284 14.41 -8.53 22.65
CA ASN A 284 15.03 -9.38 21.64
C ASN A 284 14.27 -9.39 20.30
N ILE A 285 12.93 -9.44 20.30
CA ILE A 285 12.18 -9.46 19.03
C ILE A 285 12.20 -8.11 18.32
N LEU A 286 12.22 -6.99 19.07
CA LEU A 286 12.26 -5.65 18.49
C LEU A 286 13.65 -5.29 17.93
N GLU A 287 14.71 -5.89 18.46
CA GLU A 287 16.09 -5.76 17.96
C GLU A 287 16.28 -6.39 16.56
N GLU A 288 15.39 -7.30 16.15
CA GLU A 288 15.38 -7.88 14.79
C GLU A 288 14.89 -6.91 13.70
N ILE A 289 14.31 -5.78 14.11
CA ILE A 289 13.90 -4.71 13.19
C ILE A 289 15.14 -3.87 12.86
N ARG A 290 15.48 -3.78 11.57
CA ARG A 290 16.60 -2.93 11.12
C ARG A 290 16.13 -1.47 11.05
N VAL A 291 16.11 -0.81 12.21
CA VAL A 291 15.54 0.54 12.41
C VAL A 291 16.13 1.61 11.50
N ASP A 292 17.39 1.42 11.07
CA ASP A 292 18.08 2.35 10.16
C ASP A 292 17.50 2.33 8.75
N LEU A 293 16.70 1.31 8.40
CA LEU A 293 16.02 1.16 7.11
C LEU A 293 14.53 1.56 7.16
N LEU A 294 14.04 2.07 8.30
CA LEU A 294 12.66 2.53 8.42
C LEU A 294 12.45 3.88 7.70
N PRO A 295 11.28 4.10 7.08
CA PRO A 295 10.92 5.41 6.53
C PRO A 295 10.92 6.49 7.62
N LEU A 296 11.42 7.68 7.29
CA LEU A 296 11.66 8.73 8.28
C LEU A 296 10.37 9.17 8.98
N TRP A 297 9.29 9.37 8.23
CA TRP A 297 7.98 9.73 8.80
C TRP A 297 7.46 8.66 9.77
N PHE A 298 7.71 7.39 9.46
CA PHE A 298 7.23 6.26 10.26
C PHE A 298 7.98 6.20 11.58
N ILE A 299 9.32 6.13 11.55
CA ILE A 299 10.12 6.00 12.76
C ILE A 299 9.97 7.23 13.68
N MET A 300 9.89 8.44 13.10
CA MET A 300 9.59 9.67 13.86
C MET A 300 8.23 9.55 14.55
N GLY A 301 7.19 9.10 13.84
CA GLY A 301 5.86 8.89 14.41
C GLY A 301 5.84 7.85 15.54
N LYS A 302 6.73 6.85 15.50
CA LYS A 302 6.83 5.83 16.56
C LYS A 302 7.66 6.26 17.77
N CYS A 303 8.26 7.45 17.79
CA CYS A 303 8.94 7.99 18.98
C CYS A 303 8.02 8.17 20.19
N ARG A 304 6.69 8.19 20.00
CA ARG A 304 5.67 8.24 21.08
C ARG A 304 5.00 6.90 21.34
N CYS A 305 5.38 5.84 20.62
CA CYS A 305 4.83 4.52 20.82
C CYS A 305 5.32 3.94 22.16
N SER A 306 4.40 3.54 23.03
CA SER A 306 4.73 3.11 24.41
C SER A 306 5.70 1.93 24.44
N TYR A 307 5.65 1.05 23.44
CA TYR A 307 6.46 -0.16 23.33
C TYR A 307 7.54 -0.07 22.23
N PHE A 308 7.80 1.10 21.65
CA PHE A 308 8.87 1.24 20.63
C PHE A 308 9.64 2.55 20.71
N SER A 309 9.24 3.48 21.59
CA SER A 309 9.79 4.83 21.66
C SER A 309 11.31 4.89 21.86
N VAL A 310 11.89 4.03 22.70
CA VAL A 310 13.34 4.03 22.98
C VAL A 310 14.12 3.62 21.73
N ILE A 311 13.71 2.51 21.11
CA ILE A 311 14.30 1.97 19.88
C ILE A 311 14.12 2.96 18.72
N ALA A 312 12.93 3.54 18.57
CA ALA A 312 12.63 4.55 17.56
C ALA A 312 13.53 5.79 17.71
N LYS A 313 13.67 6.34 18.93
CA LYS A 313 14.54 7.49 19.19
C LYS A 313 16.00 7.20 18.86
N HIS A 314 16.48 5.99 19.19
CA HIS A 314 17.82 5.55 18.81
C HIS A 314 17.99 5.45 17.29
N GLY A 315 17.06 4.81 16.58
CA GLY A 315 17.08 4.73 15.12
C GLY A 315 17.00 6.11 14.45
N VAL A 316 16.22 7.05 14.98
CA VAL A 316 16.20 8.45 14.50
C VAL A 316 17.60 9.08 14.61
N CYS A 317 18.27 8.94 15.76
CA CYS A 317 19.63 9.45 15.94
C CYS A 317 20.61 8.82 14.94
N ASN A 318 20.51 7.52 14.69
CA ASN A 318 21.35 6.81 13.72
C ASN A 318 21.11 7.30 12.29
N ILE A 319 19.86 7.39 11.85
CA ILE A 319 19.46 7.90 10.54
C ILE A 319 20.06 9.30 10.31
N PHE A 320 19.91 10.22 11.27
CA PHE A 320 20.52 11.56 11.15
C PHE A 320 22.04 11.53 11.19
N GLY A 321 22.63 10.60 11.95
CA GLY A 321 24.07 10.34 11.94
C GLY A 321 24.56 9.96 10.54
N LEU A 322 23.88 9.01 9.88
CA LEU A 322 24.17 8.56 8.52
C LEU A 322 24.06 9.73 7.52
N MET A 323 22.96 10.47 7.55
CA MET A 323 22.74 11.61 6.64
C MET A 323 23.75 12.75 6.81
N LYS A 324 24.17 13.07 8.05
CA LYS A 324 25.17 14.11 8.32
C LYS A 324 26.59 13.72 7.91
N LYS A 325 26.94 12.44 8.03
CA LYS A 325 28.26 11.91 7.65
C LYS A 325 28.43 11.92 6.12
N LEU A 326 27.36 11.59 5.39
CA LEU A 326 27.31 11.60 3.93
C LEU A 326 27.41 12.99 3.30
N THR A 327 26.98 14.03 4.01
CA THR A 327 26.98 15.43 3.50
C THR A 327 28.29 16.18 3.74
N LYS A 328 29.22 15.64 4.54
CA LYS A 328 30.49 16.30 4.89
C LYS A 328 31.75 15.56 4.46
N ASP A 329 31.69 14.25 4.23
CA ASP A 329 32.83 13.44 3.82
C ASP A 329 32.40 12.46 2.72
N SER A 330 33.08 12.49 1.56
CA SER A 330 33.01 11.45 0.51
C SER A 330 33.55 10.08 0.96
N ASN A 331 33.90 9.93 2.25
CA ASN A 331 34.46 8.73 2.84
C ASN A 331 33.42 8.01 3.72
N PHE A 332 32.38 7.47 3.07
CA PHE A 332 31.41 6.49 3.65
C PHE A 332 32.10 5.37 4.46
N LEU A 333 33.35 5.09 4.13
CA LEU A 333 34.04 3.85 4.42
C LEU A 333 34.80 3.82 5.74
N LYS A 334 34.92 4.94 6.47
CA LYS A 334 35.62 4.98 7.77
C LYS A 334 34.77 4.47 8.95
N LEU A 335 33.52 4.06 8.75
CA LEU A 335 32.51 4.20 9.81
C LEU A 335 31.60 3.02 10.13
N ALA A 336 31.85 1.80 9.64
CA ALA A 336 31.19 0.66 10.26
C ALA A 336 32.17 -0.50 10.44
N ASP A 337 32.33 -0.90 11.69
CA ASP A 337 32.81 -2.22 12.05
C ASP A 337 31.64 -3.21 12.12
N ASP A 338 30.39 -2.73 12.00
CA ASP A 338 29.17 -3.55 11.94
C ASP A 338 28.17 -3.00 10.91
N TRP A 339 28.15 -3.59 9.70
CA TRP A 339 27.30 -3.18 8.58
C TRP A 339 25.99 -3.96 8.49
N SER A 340 25.80 -4.95 9.36
CA SER A 340 24.68 -5.87 9.35
C SER A 340 23.32 -5.14 9.42
N TYR A 341 23.24 -4.07 10.20
CA TYR A 341 22.03 -3.27 10.40
C TYR A 341 21.64 -2.36 9.22
N SER A 342 22.59 -2.04 8.33
CA SER A 342 22.34 -1.23 7.12
C SER A 342 22.08 -2.07 5.87
N ARG A 343 22.18 -3.40 5.99
CA ARG A 343 21.92 -4.33 4.89
C ARG A 343 20.41 -4.48 4.71
N ILE A 344 19.92 -4.35 3.49
CA ILE A 344 18.53 -4.62 3.12
C ILE A 344 18.29 -6.13 3.21
N ARG A 345 17.18 -6.52 3.84
CA ARG A 345 16.76 -7.92 3.93
C ARG A 345 16.23 -8.36 2.57
N LEU A 346 17.02 -9.17 1.86
CA LEU A 346 16.66 -9.76 0.57
C LEU A 346 16.88 -11.27 0.63
N THR A 347 15.90 -12.00 0.10
CA THR A 347 15.86 -13.47 0.02
C THR A 347 15.52 -13.88 -1.42
N GLU A 348 15.75 -15.14 -1.78
CA GLU A 348 15.35 -15.67 -3.09
C GLU A 348 13.83 -15.58 -3.37
N TYR A 349 13.02 -15.47 -2.30
CA TYR A 349 11.56 -15.35 -2.33
C TYR A 349 11.07 -13.89 -2.39
N SER A 350 11.97 -12.91 -2.31
CA SER A 350 11.61 -11.50 -2.27
C SER A 350 11.02 -11.04 -3.60
N LYS A 351 9.70 -10.78 -3.61
CA LYS A 351 8.95 -10.33 -4.80
C LYS A 351 8.92 -8.82 -4.98
N LYS A 352 9.00 -8.09 -3.87
CA LYS A 352 8.93 -6.63 -3.84
C LYS A 352 9.93 -6.06 -2.83
N LEU A 353 10.60 -4.99 -3.22
CA LEU A 353 11.48 -4.19 -2.38
C LEU A 353 10.94 -2.77 -2.27
N ASP A 354 10.54 -2.36 -1.06
CA ASP A 354 10.02 -1.02 -0.78
C ASP A 354 10.98 -0.25 0.16
N LEU A 355 11.68 0.73 -0.39
CA LEU A 355 12.55 1.65 0.34
C LEU A 355 11.92 3.05 0.42
N SER A 356 10.64 3.19 0.12
CA SER A 356 10.00 4.50 -0.05
C SER A 356 10.02 5.32 1.24
N GLY A 357 10.40 6.59 1.12
CA GLY A 357 10.50 7.51 2.26
C GLY A 357 11.71 7.28 3.18
N CYS A 358 12.75 6.58 2.71
CA CYS A 358 14.02 6.40 3.41
C CYS A 358 15.11 7.34 2.82
N PRO A 359 15.13 8.65 3.18
CA PRO A 359 16.12 9.60 2.65
C PRO A 359 17.57 9.26 3.02
N GLN A 360 17.80 8.38 3.99
CA GLN A 360 19.11 7.89 4.39
C GLN A 360 19.69 6.81 3.47
N MET A 361 18.88 6.24 2.57
CA MET A 361 19.30 5.14 1.70
C MET A 361 20.32 5.61 0.66
N THR A 362 21.41 4.86 0.50
CA THR A 362 22.50 5.18 -0.46
C THR A 362 22.69 4.06 -1.47
N SER A 363 23.29 4.39 -2.63
CA SER A 363 23.63 3.38 -3.64
C SER A 363 24.56 2.30 -3.07
N VAL A 364 25.41 2.65 -2.10
CA VAL A 364 26.31 1.69 -1.43
C VAL A 364 25.53 0.71 -0.53
N ALA A 365 24.54 1.19 0.22
CA ALA A 365 23.71 0.31 1.05
C ALA A 365 22.93 -0.70 0.18
N VAL A 366 22.40 -0.26 -0.96
CA VAL A 366 21.78 -1.15 -1.96
C VAL A 366 22.81 -2.16 -2.46
N LEU A 367 23.98 -1.70 -2.91
CA LEU A 367 25.03 -2.56 -3.45
C LEU A 367 25.47 -3.65 -2.46
N LEU A 368 25.76 -3.29 -1.20
CA LEU A 368 26.19 -4.23 -0.16
C LEU A 368 25.14 -5.32 0.09
N SER A 369 23.87 -5.00 -0.09
CA SER A 369 22.76 -5.95 0.10
C SER A 369 22.67 -7.00 -1.01
N LEU A 370 23.34 -6.76 -2.13
CA LEU A 370 23.36 -7.64 -3.30
C LEU A 370 24.55 -8.61 -3.31
N PHE A 371 25.38 -8.65 -2.26
CA PHE A 371 26.51 -9.57 -2.12
C PHE A 371 26.31 -10.59 -1.00
N HIS A 372 27.06 -11.69 -1.01
CA HIS A 372 27.08 -12.63 0.12
C HIS A 372 27.61 -11.95 1.39
N GLU A 373 27.09 -12.34 2.56
CA GLU A 373 27.51 -11.78 3.87
C GLU A 373 29.01 -11.94 4.12
N SER A 374 29.61 -13.04 3.67
CA SER A 374 31.05 -13.32 3.78
C SER A 374 31.94 -12.30 3.06
N ASP A 375 31.42 -11.67 2.01
CA ASP A 375 32.22 -10.84 1.10
C ASP A 375 32.23 -9.36 1.51
N GLY A 376 31.34 -8.98 2.44
CA GLY A 376 31.17 -7.61 2.93
C GLY A 376 32.46 -6.98 3.47
N PRO A 377 33.17 -7.59 4.44
CA PRO A 377 34.38 -7.02 5.01
C PRO A 377 35.52 -6.83 4.00
N LEU A 378 35.67 -7.78 3.06
CA LEU A 378 36.68 -7.71 1.99
C LEU A 378 36.36 -6.58 1.01
N MET A 379 35.10 -6.41 0.63
CA MET A 379 34.64 -5.31 -0.23
C MET A 379 34.80 -3.95 0.45
N LEU A 380 34.44 -3.84 1.72
CA LEU A 380 34.60 -2.60 2.48
C LEU A 380 36.06 -2.19 2.59
N ASN A 381 36.96 -3.16 2.80
CA ASN A 381 38.40 -2.90 2.75
C ASN A 381 38.87 -2.51 1.35
N ALA A 382 38.35 -3.14 0.29
CA ALA A 382 38.66 -2.75 -1.08
C ALA A 382 38.20 -1.33 -1.39
N MET A 383 36.96 -0.98 -1.04
CA MET A 383 36.42 0.38 -1.20
C MET A 383 37.19 1.40 -0.33
N ARG A 384 37.55 1.06 0.92
CA ARG A 384 38.38 1.91 1.83
C ARG A 384 39.74 2.25 1.20
N ASN A 385 40.36 1.30 0.52
CA ASN A 385 41.74 1.41 0.06
C ASN A 385 41.88 2.15 -1.27
N THR A 386 40.80 2.36 -2.02
CA THR A 386 40.90 2.79 -3.41
C THR A 386 40.47 4.23 -3.70
N ASN A 387 39.92 5.01 -2.75
CA ASN A 387 39.37 6.36 -3.04
C ASN A 387 38.46 6.36 -4.30
N ILE A 388 37.83 5.22 -4.63
CA ILE A 388 37.07 5.07 -5.88
C ILE A 388 35.74 5.80 -5.70
N GLU A 389 35.59 6.91 -6.42
CA GLU A 389 34.29 7.36 -6.89
C GLU A 389 33.62 6.15 -7.55
N LEU A 390 32.49 5.68 -6.99
CA LEU A 390 31.75 4.49 -7.42
C LEU A 390 31.34 4.50 -8.92
N GLU A 391 31.68 5.55 -9.66
CA GLU A 391 31.25 5.92 -11.00
C GLU A 391 31.89 5.11 -12.14
N TYR A 392 32.85 4.21 -11.88
CA TYR A 392 33.46 3.40 -12.95
C TYR A 392 33.26 1.89 -12.75
N SER A 393 32.30 1.35 -13.49
CA SER A 393 31.79 -0.03 -13.61
C SER A 393 32.77 -1.21 -13.80
N ASN A 394 34.07 -1.05 -13.60
CA ASN A 394 35.06 -2.12 -13.83
C ASN A 394 35.38 -2.98 -12.60
N TRP A 395 35.00 -2.57 -11.39
CA TRP A 395 35.21 -3.35 -10.17
C TRP A 395 34.04 -4.29 -9.87
N LEU A 396 32.82 -3.94 -10.30
CA LEU A 396 31.63 -4.81 -10.23
C LEU A 396 31.76 -6.11 -11.04
N SER A 397 32.69 -6.18 -12.00
CA SER A 397 32.99 -7.43 -12.71
C SER A 397 33.85 -8.41 -11.90
N HIS A 398 34.43 -7.98 -10.80
CA HIS A 398 35.33 -8.78 -9.97
C HIS A 398 34.63 -9.47 -8.78
N PHE A 399 33.40 -9.07 -8.45
CA PHE A 399 32.62 -9.66 -7.35
C PHE A 399 31.29 -10.24 -7.87
N PRO A 400 30.92 -11.47 -7.49
CA PRO A 400 29.67 -12.09 -7.91
C PRO A 400 28.48 -11.40 -7.22
N ILE A 401 27.71 -10.63 -7.98
CA ILE A 401 26.45 -10.05 -7.53
C ILE A 401 25.39 -11.17 -7.47
N LEU A 402 24.61 -11.20 -6.39
CA LEU A 402 23.50 -12.13 -6.19
C LEU A 402 22.37 -11.86 -7.18
N SER A 403 21.74 -12.94 -7.67
CA SER A 403 20.56 -12.86 -8.53
C SER A 403 19.30 -13.23 -7.76
N PHE A 404 18.32 -12.33 -7.75
CA PHE A 404 17.02 -12.52 -7.10
C PHE A 404 15.94 -12.64 -8.16
N LYS A 405 15.61 -13.89 -8.53
CA LYS A 405 14.68 -14.18 -9.65
C LYS A 405 13.23 -13.82 -9.33
N ALA A 406 12.81 -13.93 -8.07
CA ALA A 406 11.43 -13.59 -7.69
C ALA A 406 11.15 -12.07 -7.71
N MET A 407 12.20 -11.23 -7.73
CA MET A 407 12.06 -9.78 -7.61
C MET A 407 11.35 -9.17 -8.84
N ALA A 408 10.15 -8.66 -8.62
CA ALA A 408 9.28 -8.11 -9.66
C ALA A 408 9.05 -6.60 -9.53
N GLU A 409 9.08 -6.06 -8.31
CA GLU A 409 8.78 -4.66 -8.02
C GLU A 409 9.84 -4.02 -7.11
N VAL A 410 10.32 -2.83 -7.50
CA VAL A 410 11.20 -2.00 -6.67
C VAL A 410 10.63 -0.59 -6.55
N ASP A 411 10.49 -0.12 -5.31
CA ASP A 411 10.06 1.24 -4.99
C ASP A 411 11.16 1.97 -4.20
N ILE A 412 11.73 3.01 -4.81
CA ILE A 412 12.75 3.88 -4.18
C ILE A 412 12.26 5.32 -4.04
N THR A 413 10.95 5.54 -4.06
CA THR A 413 10.31 6.85 -4.00
C THR A 413 10.80 7.67 -2.81
N LYS A 414 11.16 8.95 -3.04
CA LYS A 414 11.67 9.90 -2.02
C LYS A 414 13.02 9.51 -1.36
N CYS A 415 13.84 8.67 -1.99
CA CYS A 415 15.19 8.37 -1.52
C CYS A 415 16.23 9.35 -2.11
N SER A 416 16.26 10.59 -1.61
CA SER A 416 17.01 11.70 -2.22
C SER A 416 18.54 11.54 -2.28
N GLN A 417 19.12 10.58 -1.54
CA GLN A 417 20.56 10.30 -1.54
C GLN A 417 20.97 9.21 -2.55
N LEU A 418 20.01 8.56 -3.23
CA LEU A 418 20.32 7.54 -4.24
C LEU A 418 20.74 8.18 -5.56
N ASP A 419 21.86 7.71 -6.13
CA ASP A 419 22.12 7.91 -7.55
C ASP A 419 21.35 6.86 -8.35
N VAL A 420 20.26 7.30 -8.95
CA VAL A 420 19.37 6.46 -9.77
C VAL A 420 20.12 5.78 -10.91
N GLY A 421 21.10 6.44 -11.54
CA GLY A 421 21.83 5.86 -12.67
C GLY A 421 22.63 4.62 -12.24
N ILE A 422 23.32 4.74 -11.11
CA ILE A 422 24.10 3.65 -10.52
C ILE A 422 23.18 2.50 -10.06
N VAL A 423 22.08 2.82 -9.40
CA VAL A 423 21.15 1.83 -8.84
C VAL A 423 20.43 1.04 -9.94
N LEU A 424 20.07 1.67 -11.07
CA LEU A 424 19.47 0.99 -12.21
C LEU A 424 20.41 -0.07 -12.81
N GLU A 425 21.73 0.19 -12.85
CA GLU A 425 22.73 -0.81 -13.27
C GLU A 425 22.81 -2.00 -12.29
N TYR A 426 22.66 -1.76 -10.99
CA TYR A 426 22.60 -2.83 -10.00
C TYR A 426 21.36 -3.71 -10.19
N PHE A 427 20.21 -3.08 -10.41
CA PHE A 427 18.95 -3.78 -10.64
C PHE A 427 18.98 -4.60 -11.93
N LYS A 428 19.55 -4.05 -13.01
CA LYS A 428 19.73 -4.77 -14.28
C LYS A 428 20.54 -6.06 -14.12
N LYS A 429 21.52 -6.08 -13.23
CA LYS A 429 22.35 -7.26 -12.95
C LYS A 429 21.70 -8.24 -11.97
N SER A 430 21.03 -7.73 -10.93
CA SER A 430 20.57 -8.54 -9.80
C SER A 430 19.13 -9.04 -9.94
N PHE A 431 18.29 -8.29 -10.65
CA PHE A 431 16.84 -8.50 -10.74
C PHE A 431 16.43 -8.81 -12.19
N PRO A 432 16.69 -10.03 -12.69
CA PRO A 432 16.50 -10.36 -14.11
C PRO A 432 15.04 -10.29 -14.59
N PHE A 433 14.06 -10.42 -13.68
CA PHE A 433 12.63 -10.40 -13.98
C PHE A 433 11.91 -9.16 -13.44
N LEU A 434 12.66 -8.08 -13.17
CA LEU A 434 12.09 -6.83 -12.67
C LEU A 434 11.10 -6.24 -13.68
N THR A 435 9.84 -6.10 -13.27
CA THR A 435 8.76 -5.58 -14.14
C THR A 435 8.34 -4.17 -13.78
N THR A 436 8.46 -3.78 -12.51
CA THR A 436 7.96 -2.50 -12.00
C THR A 436 9.04 -1.74 -11.25
N ILE A 437 9.24 -0.48 -11.64
CA ILE A 437 10.18 0.44 -10.98
C ILE A 437 9.45 1.75 -10.63
N ARG A 438 9.41 2.09 -9.34
CA ARG A 438 8.89 3.38 -8.86
C ARG A 438 10.02 4.26 -8.33
N MET A 439 10.15 5.43 -8.94
CA MET A 439 11.19 6.43 -8.67
C MET A 439 10.54 7.82 -8.62
N ALA A 440 9.46 7.95 -7.85
CA ALA A 440 8.78 9.21 -7.69
C ALA A 440 9.59 10.19 -6.81
N TYR A 441 9.47 11.47 -7.14
CA TYR A 441 10.07 12.65 -6.51
C TYR A 441 11.59 12.75 -6.63
N PHE A 442 12.19 12.08 -7.63
CA PHE A 442 13.59 12.32 -8.03
C PHE A 442 13.69 13.49 -9.01
N LEU A 443 13.92 14.68 -8.47
CA LEU A 443 14.06 15.89 -9.28
C LEU A 443 15.32 15.86 -10.17
N ASP A 444 16.41 15.21 -9.75
CA ASP A 444 17.66 15.12 -10.50
C ASP A 444 17.70 13.99 -11.56
N PHE A 445 16.58 13.30 -11.79
CA PHE A 445 16.49 12.35 -12.91
C PHE A 445 16.53 13.13 -14.24
N GLU A 446 17.67 13.13 -14.92
CA GLU A 446 17.83 13.76 -16.24
C GLU A 446 17.16 12.92 -17.35
N THR A 447 16.57 13.56 -18.37
CA THR A 447 15.88 12.88 -19.48
C THR A 447 16.79 11.96 -20.30
N ASN A 448 18.10 12.24 -20.36
CA ASN A 448 19.08 11.37 -21.00
C ASN A 448 19.21 9.97 -20.34
N LYS A 449 19.00 9.87 -19.02
CA LYS A 449 19.01 8.61 -18.25
C LYS A 449 17.77 7.75 -18.54
N PHE A 450 16.72 8.35 -19.11
CA PHE A 450 15.54 7.60 -19.54
C PHE A 450 15.89 6.56 -20.61
N CYS A 451 16.82 6.86 -21.52
CA CYS A 451 17.29 5.89 -22.52
C CYS A 451 17.93 4.66 -21.89
N ASP A 452 18.67 4.81 -20.78
CA ASP A 452 19.28 3.69 -20.08
C ASP A 452 18.19 2.79 -19.47
N LEU A 453 17.12 3.39 -18.96
CA LEU A 453 15.93 2.66 -18.49
C LEU A 453 15.21 1.93 -19.62
N LEU A 454 15.04 2.57 -20.78
CA LEU A 454 14.45 1.94 -21.98
C LEU A 454 15.27 0.75 -22.49
N SER A 455 16.59 0.75 -22.25
CA SER A 455 17.47 -0.36 -22.59
C SER A 455 17.24 -1.62 -21.72
N ASN A 456 16.45 -1.51 -20.63
CA ASN A 456 16.10 -2.64 -19.80
C ASN A 456 14.89 -3.37 -20.40
N SER A 457 15.12 -4.57 -20.93
CA SER A 457 14.11 -5.30 -21.69
C SER A 457 12.97 -5.88 -20.85
N THR A 458 13.07 -5.99 -19.52
CA THR A 458 12.01 -6.64 -18.71
C THR A 458 11.06 -5.67 -18.01
N VAL A 459 11.43 -4.39 -17.90
CA VAL A 459 10.63 -3.40 -17.19
C VAL A 459 9.42 -2.99 -18.04
N CYS A 460 8.24 -3.13 -17.44
CA CYS A 460 6.94 -2.85 -18.05
C CYS A 460 6.26 -1.61 -17.43
N GLU A 461 6.45 -1.37 -16.14
CA GLU A 461 5.87 -0.25 -15.40
C GLU A 461 6.95 0.67 -14.83
N VAL A 462 6.84 1.97 -15.14
CA VAL A 462 7.75 3.02 -14.68
C VAL A 462 6.96 4.19 -14.11
N ASP A 463 7.32 4.60 -12.90
CA ASP A 463 6.81 5.80 -12.24
C ASP A 463 7.91 6.82 -11.95
N LEU A 464 7.84 7.98 -12.61
CA LEU A 464 8.75 9.13 -12.47
C LEU A 464 7.99 10.38 -11.98
N THR A 465 6.89 10.20 -11.25
CA THR A 465 6.07 11.30 -10.72
C THR A 465 6.93 12.33 -9.98
N VAL A 466 6.66 13.62 -10.17
CA VAL A 466 7.18 14.71 -9.33
C VAL A 466 6.02 15.60 -8.88
N ASP A 467 6.31 16.60 -8.05
CA ASP A 467 5.28 17.57 -7.69
C ASP A 467 4.76 18.29 -8.92
N ILE A 468 3.44 18.27 -9.10
CA ILE A 468 2.80 19.19 -10.02
C ILE A 468 3.06 20.59 -9.48
N SER A 469 3.81 21.39 -10.25
CA SER A 469 4.02 22.81 -10.00
C SER A 469 2.71 23.43 -9.50
N PRO A 470 2.71 24.23 -8.41
CA PRO A 470 1.48 24.76 -7.84
C PRO A 470 0.69 25.43 -8.97
N LEU A 471 -0.39 24.76 -9.40
CA LEU A 471 -1.12 25.13 -10.60
C LEU A 471 -1.64 26.53 -10.36
N LEU A 472 -1.02 27.51 -11.00
CA LEU A 472 -1.48 28.87 -11.00
C LEU A 472 -2.90 28.83 -11.54
N SER A 473 -3.88 29.15 -10.69
CA SER A 473 -5.29 29.15 -11.08
C SER A 473 -5.45 29.88 -12.41
N SER A 474 -6.35 29.41 -13.26
CA SER A 474 -6.68 30.05 -14.54
C SER A 474 -7.06 31.53 -14.42
N ASN A 475 -7.33 32.00 -13.20
CA ASN A 475 -7.69 33.38 -12.85
C ASN A 475 -6.48 34.26 -12.44
N VAL A 476 -5.25 33.78 -12.60
CA VAL A 476 -4.03 34.50 -12.20
C VAL A 476 -3.32 35.04 -13.44
N SER A 477 -2.98 36.33 -13.46
CA SER A 477 -2.22 36.94 -14.56
C SER A 477 -0.72 36.84 -14.29
N VAL A 478 0.03 36.18 -15.17
CA VAL A 478 1.50 36.14 -15.12
C VAL A 478 2.05 37.52 -15.48
N LEU A 479 2.84 38.09 -14.58
CA LEU A 479 3.49 39.40 -14.76
C LEU A 479 4.91 39.24 -15.29
N TYR A 480 5.62 38.21 -14.84
CA TYR A 480 7.02 37.96 -15.17
C TYR A 480 7.33 36.46 -15.07
N CYS A 481 8.20 35.96 -15.94
CA CYS A 481 8.70 34.59 -15.90
C CYS A 481 10.16 34.57 -16.37
N GLU A 482 11.04 34.02 -15.55
CA GLU A 482 12.47 33.84 -15.82
C GLU A 482 12.87 32.38 -15.61
N SER A 483 13.83 31.89 -16.38
CA SER A 483 14.37 30.54 -16.25
C SER A 483 15.88 30.61 -16.08
N GLU A 484 16.38 30.09 -14.96
CA GLU A 484 17.79 29.94 -14.69
C GLU A 484 18.18 28.48 -14.98
N SER A 485 19.11 28.27 -15.92
CA SER A 485 19.64 26.94 -16.19
C SER A 485 20.66 26.52 -15.14
N ARG A 486 20.70 25.23 -14.82
CA ARG A 486 21.72 24.64 -13.93
C ARG A 486 23.11 24.90 -14.53
N SER A 487 23.97 25.64 -13.81
CA SER A 487 25.33 25.92 -14.28
C SER A 487 26.12 24.61 -14.40
N MET A 488 26.74 24.40 -15.56
CA MET A 488 27.56 23.21 -15.85
C MET A 488 28.86 23.13 -15.02
N GLN A 489 29.12 24.11 -14.15
CA GLN A 489 30.43 24.33 -13.52
C GLN A 489 30.77 23.37 -12.36
N ASN A 490 29.84 22.54 -11.90
CA ASN A 490 30.10 21.50 -10.88
C ASN A 490 29.99 20.07 -11.41
N ARG A 491 30.00 19.84 -12.74
CA ARG A 491 30.37 18.53 -13.28
C ARG A 491 31.86 18.51 -13.56
N TYR A 492 32.66 18.14 -12.56
CA TYR A 492 33.77 17.26 -12.89
C TYR A 492 33.09 15.99 -13.45
N PHE A 493 33.30 15.70 -14.73
CA PHE A 493 32.74 14.55 -15.47
C PHE A 493 31.32 14.69 -16.04
N SER A 494 31.17 15.61 -17.00
CA SER A 494 30.25 15.42 -18.13
C SER A 494 30.87 14.42 -19.12
N MET A 495 30.29 13.24 -19.29
CA MET A 495 30.66 12.33 -20.38
C MET A 495 30.39 13.00 -21.73
N PRO A 496 31.26 12.84 -22.75
CA PRO A 496 30.92 13.25 -24.10
C PRO A 496 29.67 12.48 -24.53
N SER A 497 28.69 13.18 -25.11
CA SER A 497 27.49 12.58 -25.71
C SER A 497 27.88 11.40 -26.59
N ARG A 498 27.79 10.17 -26.06
CA ARG A 498 27.83 8.96 -26.88
C ARG A 498 26.70 9.10 -27.89
N ARG A 499 26.97 8.86 -29.17
CA ARG A 499 25.96 8.82 -30.23
C ARG A 499 24.74 8.07 -29.69
N ARG A 500 23.54 8.70 -29.72
CA ARG A 500 22.29 8.06 -29.31
C ARG A 500 22.27 6.65 -29.93
N PRO A 501 22.33 5.58 -29.13
CA PRO A 501 22.12 4.23 -29.66
C PRO A 501 20.79 4.24 -30.40
N ARG A 502 20.67 3.53 -31.53
CA ARG A 502 19.36 3.36 -32.17
C ARG A 502 18.38 2.85 -31.10
N PRO A 503 17.22 3.48 -30.93
CA PRO A 503 16.27 3.06 -29.90
C PRO A 503 15.91 1.59 -30.13
N THR A 504 16.13 0.77 -29.11
CA THR A 504 15.61 -0.60 -29.06
C THR A 504 14.17 -0.52 -28.57
N LEU A 505 13.29 -1.34 -29.14
CA LEU A 505 11.89 -1.38 -28.71
C LEU A 505 11.83 -1.82 -27.24
N SER A 506 11.16 -1.02 -26.42
CA SER A 506 10.95 -1.30 -25.00
C SER A 506 9.65 -2.09 -24.77
N HIS A 507 9.58 -2.81 -23.64
CA HIS A 507 8.37 -3.51 -23.20
C HIS A 507 7.47 -2.67 -22.28
N ILE A 508 7.77 -1.36 -22.15
CA ILE A 508 7.00 -0.47 -21.28
C ILE A 508 5.55 -0.42 -21.74
N SER A 509 4.66 -0.84 -20.86
CA SER A 509 3.20 -0.82 -21.02
C SER A 509 2.54 0.25 -20.16
N LYS A 510 3.17 0.65 -19.05
CA LYS A 510 2.65 1.68 -18.13
C LYS A 510 3.72 2.70 -17.78
N LEU A 511 3.47 3.95 -18.17
CA LEU A 511 4.40 5.07 -17.94
C LEU A 511 3.71 6.21 -17.20
N THR A 512 4.28 6.62 -16.07
CA THR A 512 3.83 7.77 -15.28
C THR A 512 4.93 8.84 -15.24
N LEU A 513 4.62 10.01 -15.78
CA LEU A 513 5.47 11.20 -15.87
C LEU A 513 4.82 12.40 -15.18
N GLU A 514 3.90 12.17 -14.24
CA GLU A 514 3.12 13.23 -13.60
C GLU A 514 4.02 14.35 -13.04
N GLY A 515 3.65 15.61 -13.33
CA GLY A 515 4.36 16.81 -12.90
C GLY A 515 5.67 17.10 -13.63
N ARG A 516 6.15 16.24 -14.54
CA ARG A 516 7.43 16.44 -15.23
C ARG A 516 7.36 17.57 -16.24
N THR A 517 7.80 18.76 -15.84
CA THR A 517 7.87 19.95 -16.71
C THR A 517 9.12 19.98 -17.59
N ASP A 518 10.07 19.07 -17.39
CA ASP A 518 11.30 18.96 -18.18
C ASP A 518 11.17 18.02 -19.39
N PHE A 519 10.01 17.37 -19.56
CA PHE A 519 9.67 16.61 -20.77
C PHE A 519 8.94 17.53 -21.75
N SER A 520 9.37 17.53 -23.00
CA SER A 520 8.78 18.27 -24.10
C SER A 520 8.33 17.33 -25.23
N ASP A 521 7.86 17.91 -26.34
CA ASP A 521 7.42 17.13 -27.50
C ASP A 521 8.55 16.27 -28.11
N SER A 522 9.83 16.64 -27.93
CA SER A 522 10.95 15.79 -28.37
C SER A 522 11.03 14.49 -27.59
N GLU A 523 10.93 14.54 -26.26
CA GLU A 523 10.96 13.35 -25.42
C GLU A 523 9.70 12.50 -25.62
N LEU A 524 8.54 13.13 -25.86
CA LEU A 524 7.33 12.38 -26.24
C LEU A 524 7.48 11.67 -27.58
N SER A 525 8.18 12.28 -28.55
CA SER A 525 8.49 11.62 -29.83
C SER A 525 9.41 10.42 -29.62
N ASP A 526 10.47 10.57 -28.83
CA ASP A 526 11.37 9.47 -28.47
C ASP A 526 10.58 8.32 -27.79
N ILE A 527 9.66 8.63 -26.85
CA ILE A 527 8.77 7.66 -26.22
C ILE A 527 7.87 6.97 -27.26
N ALA A 528 7.27 7.73 -28.18
CA ALA A 528 6.37 7.21 -29.20
C ALA A 528 7.09 6.30 -30.22
N GLU A 529 8.40 6.45 -30.39
CA GLU A 529 9.23 5.57 -31.23
C GLU A 529 9.68 4.30 -30.47
N CYS A 530 9.95 4.41 -29.16
CA CYS A 530 10.49 3.31 -28.35
C CYS A 530 9.43 2.44 -27.67
N CYS A 531 8.23 2.99 -27.40
CA CYS A 531 7.23 2.40 -26.50
C CYS A 531 5.94 2.03 -27.26
N ASN A 532 6.06 1.23 -28.33
CA ASN A 532 4.90 0.81 -29.13
C ASN A 532 3.92 -0.11 -28.37
N SER A 533 4.36 -0.68 -27.24
CA SER A 533 3.55 -1.51 -26.35
C SER A 533 2.81 -0.72 -25.27
N LEU A 534 2.89 0.61 -25.27
CA LEU A 534 2.30 1.47 -24.26
C LEU A 534 0.77 1.35 -24.22
N ILE A 535 0.25 1.02 -23.04
CA ILE A 535 -1.17 0.80 -22.75
C ILE A 535 -1.73 1.90 -21.84
N TYR A 536 -0.91 2.37 -20.89
CA TYR A 536 -1.23 3.42 -19.92
C TYR A 536 -0.19 4.54 -19.97
N LEU A 537 -0.67 5.78 -20.05
CA LEU A 537 0.15 6.98 -19.96
C LEU A 537 -0.46 7.97 -18.96
N ASN A 538 0.33 8.41 -17.99
CA ASN A 538 0.00 9.56 -17.14
C ASN A 538 1.03 10.67 -17.36
N ILE A 539 0.59 11.78 -17.94
CA ILE A 539 1.35 13.02 -18.17
C ILE A 539 0.68 14.21 -17.48
N ARG A 540 -0.09 13.96 -16.41
CA ARG A 540 -0.81 15.00 -15.68
C ARG A 540 0.16 16.11 -15.26
N GLY A 541 -0.20 17.37 -15.50
CA GLY A 541 0.62 18.50 -15.09
C GLY A 541 1.96 18.64 -15.82
N CYS A 542 2.22 17.89 -16.89
CA CYS A 542 3.35 18.14 -17.78
C CYS A 542 3.07 19.40 -18.62
N LEU A 543 3.46 20.58 -18.11
CA LEU A 543 3.10 21.86 -18.73
C LEU A 543 3.85 22.16 -20.03
N SER A 544 4.98 21.49 -20.28
CA SER A 544 5.85 21.73 -21.44
C SER A 544 5.48 20.92 -22.67
N VAL A 545 4.54 19.98 -22.58
CA VAL A 545 4.04 19.20 -23.73
C VAL A 545 2.88 19.92 -24.41
N THR A 546 2.86 19.89 -25.74
CA THR A 546 1.83 20.56 -26.54
C THR A 546 0.74 19.59 -26.99
N ASP A 547 -0.41 20.12 -27.42
CA ASP A 547 -1.50 19.32 -28.01
C ASP A 547 -1.01 18.50 -29.23
N ILE A 548 -0.07 19.05 -30.01
CA ILE A 548 0.48 18.38 -31.20
C ILE A 548 1.38 17.22 -30.78
N GLY A 549 2.26 17.43 -29.79
CA GLY A 549 3.11 16.36 -29.25
C GLY A 549 2.30 15.20 -28.68
N ILE A 550 1.26 15.50 -27.91
CA ILE A 550 0.35 14.48 -27.35
C ILE A 550 -0.40 13.74 -28.47
N ALA A 551 -0.94 14.46 -29.46
CA ALA A 551 -1.63 13.87 -30.61
C ALA A 551 -0.71 12.90 -31.39
N ASN A 552 0.54 13.29 -31.63
CA ASN A 552 1.53 12.46 -32.32
C ASN A 552 1.81 11.15 -31.57
N LEU A 553 1.93 11.21 -30.24
CA LEU A 553 2.11 10.02 -29.41
C LEU A 553 0.87 9.12 -29.48
N ILE A 554 -0.33 9.68 -29.36
CA ILE A 554 -1.60 8.93 -29.42
C ILE A 554 -1.74 8.16 -30.75
N LEU A 555 -1.33 8.78 -31.87
CA LEU A 555 -1.38 8.13 -33.19
C LEU A 555 -0.40 6.96 -33.34
N ARG A 556 0.78 7.05 -32.70
CA ARG A 556 1.83 6.03 -32.80
C ARG A 556 1.65 4.88 -31.80
N CYS A 557 1.28 5.19 -30.56
CA CYS A 557 1.05 4.21 -29.50
C CYS A 557 -0.35 3.59 -29.63
N VAL A 558 -0.57 2.77 -30.66
CA VAL A 558 -1.92 2.27 -31.01
C VAL A 558 -2.57 1.37 -29.95
N LYS A 559 -1.82 0.81 -29.00
CA LYS A 559 -2.35 0.02 -27.87
C LYS A 559 -2.84 0.88 -26.69
N LEU A 560 -2.58 2.19 -26.71
CA LEU A 560 -2.88 3.11 -25.61
C LEU A 560 -4.39 3.25 -25.42
N HIS A 561 -4.92 2.76 -24.30
CA HIS A 561 -6.35 2.87 -23.97
C HIS A 561 -6.62 3.56 -22.63
N SER A 562 -5.57 3.89 -21.87
CA SER A 562 -5.66 4.59 -20.59
C SER A 562 -4.78 5.84 -20.59
N ILE A 563 -5.38 7.03 -20.58
CA ILE A 563 -4.69 8.30 -20.74
C ILE A 563 -5.09 9.27 -19.63
N ILE A 564 -4.11 9.72 -18.85
CA ILE A 564 -4.25 10.84 -17.90
C ILE A 564 -3.43 12.01 -18.44
N ALA A 565 -4.11 13.03 -18.94
CA ALA A 565 -3.52 14.25 -19.48
C ALA A 565 -4.13 15.50 -18.83
N SER A 566 -4.67 15.36 -17.61
CA SER A 566 -5.29 16.47 -16.88
C SER A 566 -4.27 17.58 -16.59
N ASP A 567 -4.74 18.82 -16.59
CA ASP A 567 -3.92 20.01 -16.35
C ASP A 567 -2.72 20.13 -17.34
N THR A 568 -2.91 19.73 -18.60
CA THR A 568 -1.93 19.86 -19.71
C THR A 568 -2.51 20.67 -20.89
N SER A 569 -1.75 20.72 -22.00
CA SER A 569 -2.19 21.32 -23.28
C SER A 569 -3.11 20.42 -24.13
N PHE A 570 -3.57 19.25 -23.62
CA PHE A 570 -4.48 18.36 -24.36
C PHE A 570 -5.69 19.12 -24.93
N GLY A 571 -5.94 18.96 -26.24
CA GLY A 571 -6.94 19.76 -26.95
C GLY A 571 -7.48 19.08 -28.21
N ARG A 572 -7.84 19.89 -29.21
CA ARG A 572 -8.52 19.44 -30.43
C ARG A 572 -7.70 18.44 -31.24
N SER A 573 -6.40 18.63 -31.35
CA SER A 573 -5.53 17.73 -32.13
C SER A 573 -5.47 16.36 -31.47
N SER A 574 -5.34 16.30 -30.14
CA SER A 574 -5.36 15.04 -29.39
C SER A 574 -6.70 14.32 -29.51
N ILE A 575 -7.82 15.04 -29.43
CA ILE A 575 -9.16 14.47 -29.64
C ILE A 575 -9.31 13.93 -31.06
N SER A 576 -8.85 14.67 -32.07
CA SER A 576 -8.87 14.21 -33.46
C SER A 576 -8.07 12.92 -33.62
N ALA A 577 -6.89 12.85 -33.00
CA ALA A 577 -6.04 11.66 -33.02
C ALA A 577 -6.74 10.45 -32.40
N LEU A 578 -7.45 10.62 -31.27
CA LEU A 578 -8.24 9.55 -30.66
C LEU A 578 -9.36 9.10 -31.59
N CYS A 579 -10.12 10.04 -32.15
CA CYS A 579 -11.21 9.78 -33.08
C CYS A 579 -10.77 9.09 -34.39
N SER A 580 -9.52 9.29 -34.84
CA SER A 580 -9.01 8.74 -36.10
C SER A 580 -8.44 7.33 -35.97
N ARG A 581 -8.21 6.81 -34.76
CA ARG A 581 -7.58 5.48 -34.53
C ARG A 581 -8.41 4.28 -35.05
N GLY A 582 -9.68 4.50 -35.43
CA GLY A 582 -10.55 3.50 -36.05
C GLY A 582 -10.81 3.69 -37.55
N GLN A 583 -10.26 4.73 -38.19
CA GLN A 583 -10.43 4.98 -39.62
C GLN A 583 -9.09 4.72 -40.32
N GLY A 584 -9.02 3.72 -41.19
CA GLY A 584 -7.80 3.35 -41.91
C GLY A 584 -7.11 4.58 -42.51
N THR A 585 -5.87 4.84 -42.08
CA THR A 585 -5.11 6.03 -42.47
C THR A 585 -4.58 5.86 -43.90
N ALA A 586 -5.37 6.25 -44.89
CA ALA A 586 -4.84 6.79 -46.13
C ALA A 586 -4.76 8.31 -45.95
N ASN A 587 -3.56 8.90 -46.03
CA ASN A 587 -3.25 10.35 -46.00
C ASN A 587 -2.60 10.91 -44.71
N ILE A 588 -1.60 10.24 -44.15
CA ILE A 588 -0.51 10.92 -43.43
C ILE A 588 0.81 10.52 -44.12
N PRO A 589 1.70 11.45 -44.51
CA PRO A 589 2.99 11.09 -45.09
C PRO A 589 3.91 10.56 -43.97
N LEU A 590 3.75 9.29 -43.63
CA LEU A 590 4.67 8.53 -42.79
C LEU A 590 5.66 7.81 -43.71
N MET A 591 6.96 7.95 -43.42
CA MET A 591 8.00 7.15 -44.07
C MET A 591 7.68 5.66 -43.91
N GLU A 592 7.87 4.92 -44.99
CA GLU A 592 7.59 3.50 -45.21
C GLU A 592 7.86 2.63 -43.97
N VAL A 593 6.78 2.07 -43.40
CA VAL A 593 6.85 0.90 -42.52
C VAL A 593 5.82 -0.10 -43.06
N ASP A 594 6.29 -1.31 -43.37
CA ASP A 594 5.52 -2.41 -43.96
C ASP A 594 4.26 -2.73 -43.14
N THR A 595 3.09 -2.42 -43.69
CA THR A 595 1.79 -2.76 -43.11
C THR A 595 1.16 -3.91 -43.89
N GLU A 596 1.46 -5.15 -43.51
CA GLU A 596 0.58 -6.28 -43.79
C GLU A 596 0.25 -7.01 -42.47
N HIS A 597 -1.06 -7.15 -42.20
CA HIS A 597 -1.69 -7.88 -41.09
C HIS A 597 -1.86 -7.16 -39.74
N LEU A 598 -2.76 -6.17 -39.69
CA LEU A 598 -3.48 -5.84 -38.45
C LEU A 598 -4.99 -5.80 -38.74
N LYS A 599 -5.73 -6.79 -38.22
CA LYS A 599 -7.20 -6.74 -38.14
C LYS A 599 -7.57 -5.52 -37.29
N LEU A 600 -8.14 -4.48 -37.92
CA LEU A 600 -8.71 -3.31 -37.26
C LEU A 600 -9.76 -3.77 -36.24
N SER A 601 -9.35 -3.81 -34.98
CA SER A 601 -10.20 -4.03 -33.83
C SER A 601 -10.38 -2.67 -33.15
N ASP A 602 -11.63 -2.35 -32.81
CA ASP A 602 -12.04 -1.11 -32.17
C ASP A 602 -11.13 -0.79 -30.97
N ILE A 603 -10.19 0.16 -31.13
CA ILE A 603 -9.48 0.76 -30.01
C ILE A 603 -10.54 1.52 -29.21
N ASN A 604 -11.00 0.92 -28.12
CA ASN A 604 -11.95 1.54 -27.22
C ASN A 604 -11.17 2.06 -26.01
N LEU A 605 -11.24 3.36 -25.74
CA LEU A 605 -10.63 3.92 -24.53
C LEU A 605 -11.31 3.34 -23.29
N GLN A 606 -10.51 2.99 -22.29
CA GLN A 606 -10.98 2.55 -20.99
C GLN A 606 -10.86 3.66 -19.94
N LEU A 607 -9.81 4.48 -20.01
CA LEU A 607 -9.59 5.58 -19.07
C LEU A 607 -9.20 6.84 -19.83
N LEU A 608 -9.91 7.94 -19.57
CA LEU A 608 -9.58 9.25 -20.11
C LEU A 608 -9.79 10.35 -19.07
N HIS A 609 -8.68 10.94 -18.60
CA HIS A 609 -8.71 12.06 -17.66
C HIS A 609 -8.10 13.30 -18.29
N ILE A 610 -8.94 14.25 -18.65
CA ILE A 610 -8.58 15.51 -19.33
C ILE A 610 -9.12 16.74 -18.57
N GLY A 611 -9.32 16.59 -17.26
CA GLY A 611 -9.78 17.69 -16.41
C GLY A 611 -8.78 18.85 -16.39
N GLY A 612 -9.28 20.09 -16.42
CA GLY A 612 -8.46 21.30 -16.43
C GLY A 612 -7.84 21.67 -17.79
N CYS A 613 -8.00 20.83 -18.82
CA CYS A 613 -7.47 21.10 -20.16
C CYS A 613 -8.31 22.16 -20.90
N LYS A 614 -7.75 23.36 -21.06
CA LYS A 614 -8.45 24.50 -21.67
C LYS A 614 -8.57 24.44 -23.19
N GLY A 615 -7.79 23.58 -23.85
CA GLY A 615 -7.78 23.41 -25.30
C GLY A 615 -8.97 22.59 -25.85
N VAL A 616 -9.76 21.99 -24.98
CA VAL A 616 -10.95 21.19 -25.32
C VAL A 616 -12.13 22.14 -25.57
N CYS A 617 -12.82 21.98 -26.70
CA CYS A 617 -14.07 22.72 -26.98
C CYS A 617 -15.29 21.79 -27.01
N GLU A 618 -16.49 22.39 -26.85
CA GLU A 618 -17.76 21.67 -26.70
C GLU A 618 -17.99 20.64 -27.82
N THR A 619 -17.84 21.07 -29.08
CA THR A 619 -18.02 20.22 -30.25
C THR A 619 -17.06 19.04 -30.28
N SER A 620 -15.76 19.27 -30.01
CA SER A 620 -14.77 18.20 -29.98
C SER A 620 -15.04 17.18 -28.88
N LEU A 621 -15.54 17.63 -27.72
CA LEU A 621 -15.86 16.75 -26.60
C LEU A 621 -17.11 15.92 -26.88
N GLU A 622 -18.12 16.52 -27.50
CA GLU A 622 -19.33 15.82 -27.97
C GLU A 622 -18.98 14.74 -29.00
N ASP A 623 -18.14 15.08 -29.99
CA ASP A 623 -17.67 14.13 -31.01
C ASP A 623 -16.92 12.95 -30.39
N LEU A 624 -16.05 13.22 -29.41
CA LEU A 624 -15.31 12.19 -28.68
C LEU A 624 -16.27 11.27 -27.91
N LEU A 625 -17.11 11.83 -27.03
CA LEU A 625 -17.99 11.03 -26.18
C LEU A 625 -19.04 10.25 -26.98
N SER A 626 -19.44 10.72 -28.16
CA SER A 626 -20.39 10.00 -29.02
C SER A 626 -19.86 8.66 -29.57
N LYS A 627 -18.52 8.46 -29.57
CA LYS A 627 -17.85 7.29 -30.15
C LYS A 627 -17.33 6.30 -29.12
N GLU A 628 -17.28 6.67 -27.84
CA GLU A 628 -16.65 5.85 -26.80
C GLU A 628 -17.69 4.97 -26.07
N HIS A 629 -17.51 3.65 -26.17
CA HIS A 629 -18.45 2.68 -25.59
C HIS A 629 -17.92 1.94 -24.35
N LYS A 630 -16.58 1.81 -24.20
CA LYS A 630 -15.94 1.00 -23.14
C LYS A 630 -15.21 1.81 -22.07
N LEU A 631 -15.49 3.11 -21.98
CA LEU A 631 -14.90 3.96 -20.94
C LEU A 631 -15.36 3.50 -19.56
N LYS A 632 -14.38 3.14 -18.73
CA LYS A 632 -14.52 2.81 -17.32
C LYS A 632 -14.27 4.00 -16.40
N SER A 633 -13.36 4.91 -16.78
CA SER A 633 -13.02 6.06 -15.94
C SER A 633 -12.86 7.33 -16.77
N LEU A 634 -13.66 8.34 -16.43
CA LEU A 634 -13.75 9.59 -17.18
C LEU A 634 -13.65 10.79 -16.25
N CYS A 635 -12.65 11.65 -16.47
CA CYS A 635 -12.51 12.92 -15.75
C CYS A 635 -12.53 14.09 -16.73
N LEU A 636 -13.55 14.93 -16.57
CA LEU A 636 -13.88 16.11 -17.38
C LEU A 636 -13.97 17.37 -16.52
N ARG A 637 -13.41 17.34 -15.30
CA ARG A 637 -13.40 18.46 -14.37
C ARG A 637 -12.99 19.77 -15.04
N GLY A 638 -13.80 20.82 -14.88
CA GLY A 638 -13.45 22.17 -15.33
C GLY A 638 -13.21 22.30 -16.84
N THR A 639 -13.70 21.34 -17.63
CA THR A 639 -13.78 21.45 -19.10
C THR A 639 -15.06 22.18 -19.51
N CYS A 640 -15.22 22.48 -20.79
CA CYS A 640 -16.45 23.02 -21.36
C CYS A 640 -17.54 21.94 -21.56
N LEU A 641 -17.73 21.01 -20.62
CA LEU A 641 -18.73 19.96 -20.73
C LEU A 641 -20.15 20.54 -20.67
N VAL A 642 -20.98 20.16 -21.65
CA VAL A 642 -22.40 20.52 -21.79
C VAL A 642 -23.28 19.26 -21.83
N ASP A 643 -24.57 19.41 -21.50
CA ASP A 643 -25.55 18.32 -21.41
C ASP A 643 -25.60 17.43 -22.66
N GLN A 644 -25.55 18.05 -23.85
CA GLN A 644 -25.65 17.35 -25.12
C GLN A 644 -24.58 16.26 -25.28
N ALA A 645 -23.37 16.48 -24.75
CA ALA A 645 -22.29 15.52 -24.82
C ALA A 645 -22.56 14.28 -23.93
N LEU A 646 -23.17 14.45 -22.75
CA LEU A 646 -23.57 13.34 -21.87
C LEU A 646 -24.80 12.59 -22.39
N TYR A 647 -25.74 13.27 -23.05
CA TYR A 647 -26.86 12.61 -23.72
C TYR A 647 -26.42 11.72 -24.88
N ARG A 648 -25.37 12.14 -25.61
CA ARG A 648 -24.80 11.36 -26.72
C ARG A 648 -23.82 10.29 -26.28
N PHE A 649 -23.37 10.28 -25.02
CA PHE A 649 -22.48 9.25 -24.52
C PHE A 649 -23.19 7.88 -24.48
N PRO A 650 -22.76 6.90 -25.30
CA PRO A 650 -23.45 5.62 -25.40
C PRO A 650 -22.97 4.59 -24.37
N GLY A 651 -21.87 4.86 -23.66
CA GLY A 651 -21.20 3.90 -22.77
C GLY A 651 -22.02 3.48 -21.56
N SER A 652 -21.84 2.21 -21.18
CA SER A 652 -22.53 1.53 -20.07
C SER A 652 -21.59 0.79 -19.11
N THR A 653 -20.27 1.06 -19.20
CA THR A 653 -19.22 0.39 -18.42
C THR A 653 -18.49 1.33 -17.46
N LEU A 654 -19.01 2.54 -17.26
CA LEU A 654 -18.38 3.59 -16.47
C LEU A 654 -18.42 3.25 -14.97
N GLU A 655 -17.25 3.12 -14.37
CA GLU A 655 -17.00 2.87 -12.95
C GLU A 655 -16.68 4.18 -12.21
N MET A 656 -16.08 5.17 -12.89
CA MET A 656 -15.73 6.48 -12.32
C MET A 656 -16.07 7.63 -13.25
N LEU A 657 -16.75 8.65 -12.71
CA LEU A 657 -17.09 9.89 -13.41
C LEU A 657 -16.75 11.12 -12.56
N ASP A 658 -15.89 12.00 -13.10
CA ASP A 658 -15.64 13.34 -12.57
C ASP A 658 -16.09 14.41 -13.57
N VAL A 659 -17.12 15.15 -13.19
CA VAL A 659 -17.74 16.26 -13.94
C VAL A 659 -17.68 17.55 -13.14
N SER A 660 -16.84 17.62 -12.11
CA SER A 660 -16.79 18.76 -11.21
C SER A 660 -16.48 20.08 -11.91
N ASN A 661 -17.08 21.16 -11.41
CA ASN A 661 -16.95 22.51 -11.97
C ASN A 661 -17.33 22.62 -13.47
N THR A 662 -18.30 21.81 -13.91
CA THR A 662 -18.93 21.91 -15.23
C THR A 662 -20.35 22.46 -15.12
N MET A 663 -21.00 22.72 -16.25
CA MET A 663 -22.34 23.30 -16.32
C MET A 663 -23.45 22.26 -16.54
N ILE A 664 -23.18 20.98 -16.30
CA ILE A 664 -24.14 19.92 -16.58
C ILE A 664 -25.38 19.99 -15.67
N SER A 665 -26.54 19.65 -16.24
CA SER A 665 -27.79 19.52 -15.50
C SER A 665 -27.90 18.17 -14.79
N ARG A 666 -28.86 18.12 -13.86
CA ARG A 666 -29.26 16.88 -13.18
C ARG A 666 -29.73 15.81 -14.17
N ASP A 667 -30.47 16.19 -15.20
CA ASP A 667 -31.06 15.25 -16.16
C ASP A 667 -29.99 14.61 -17.06
N ALA A 668 -28.99 15.40 -17.47
CA ALA A 668 -27.83 14.88 -18.20
C ALA A 668 -27.01 13.91 -17.35
N LEU A 669 -26.76 14.24 -16.08
CA LEU A 669 -26.06 13.34 -15.15
C LEU A 669 -26.87 12.06 -14.88
N MET A 670 -28.19 12.20 -14.70
CA MET A 670 -29.13 11.08 -14.55
C MET A 670 -29.04 10.12 -15.74
N HIS A 671 -29.09 10.65 -16.96
CA HIS A 671 -28.99 9.85 -18.18
C HIS A 671 -27.72 8.98 -18.19
N THR A 672 -26.59 9.53 -17.76
CA THR A 672 -25.34 8.78 -17.65
C THR A 672 -25.38 7.74 -16.54
N VAL A 673 -25.87 8.09 -15.34
CA VAL A 673 -25.95 7.17 -14.19
C VAL A 673 -26.82 5.95 -14.48
N VAL A 674 -28.01 6.13 -15.07
CA VAL A 674 -28.94 5.03 -15.36
C VAL A 674 -28.35 4.01 -16.32
N ARG A 675 -27.47 4.43 -17.22
CA ARG A 675 -26.79 3.54 -18.16
C ARG A 675 -25.59 2.81 -17.54
N ASN A 676 -25.12 3.26 -16.38
CA ASN A 676 -23.86 2.83 -15.77
C ASN A 676 -24.09 2.43 -14.31
N SER A 677 -24.79 1.32 -14.08
CA SER A 677 -25.03 0.79 -12.74
C SER A 677 -23.76 0.34 -12.00
N GLY A 678 -22.69 0.05 -12.75
CA GLY A 678 -21.35 -0.24 -12.21
C GLY A 678 -20.60 0.97 -11.66
N LEU A 679 -21.18 2.18 -11.65
CA LEU A 679 -20.54 3.39 -11.18
C LEU A 679 -20.28 3.30 -9.65
N THR A 680 -19.00 3.35 -9.28
CA THR A 680 -18.54 3.32 -7.88
C THR A 680 -18.00 4.67 -7.41
N HIS A 681 -17.58 5.54 -8.33
CA HIS A 681 -16.97 6.83 -8.03
C HIS A 681 -17.68 7.95 -8.78
N LEU A 682 -18.29 8.89 -8.04
CA LEU A 682 -18.95 10.07 -8.62
C LEU A 682 -18.41 11.36 -7.99
N VAL A 683 -17.89 12.25 -8.84
CA VAL A 683 -17.38 13.57 -8.45
C VAL A 683 -18.12 14.66 -9.23
N ALA A 684 -19.00 15.38 -8.55
CA ALA A 684 -19.87 16.41 -9.13
C ALA A 684 -19.90 17.71 -8.29
N SER A 685 -18.81 18.01 -7.56
CA SER A 685 -18.68 19.26 -6.81
C SER A 685 -18.66 20.48 -7.75
N GLY A 686 -19.30 21.57 -7.33
CA GLY A 686 -19.31 22.82 -8.10
C GLY A 686 -20.29 22.86 -9.28
N CYS A 687 -21.00 21.76 -9.57
CA CYS A 687 -22.04 21.71 -10.61
C CYS A 687 -23.34 22.39 -10.13
N ARG A 688 -23.44 23.72 -10.30
CA ARG A 688 -24.56 24.53 -9.78
C ARG A 688 -25.94 24.09 -10.32
N ASN A 689 -25.99 23.59 -11.54
CA ASN A 689 -27.21 23.15 -12.24
C ASN A 689 -27.78 21.81 -11.71
N LEU A 690 -27.14 21.19 -10.71
CA LEU A 690 -27.72 20.04 -9.98
C LEU A 690 -28.81 20.48 -8.99
N CYS A 691 -28.79 21.74 -8.55
CA CYS A 691 -29.82 22.33 -7.71
C CYS A 691 -30.99 22.83 -8.56
N LEU A 692 -32.23 22.53 -8.16
CA LEU A 692 -33.43 23.06 -8.81
C LEU A 692 -33.57 24.56 -8.49
N HIS A 693 -33.30 25.43 -9.46
CA HIS A 693 -33.86 26.77 -9.41
C HIS A 693 -35.37 26.66 -9.69
N ARG A 694 -36.20 26.70 -8.64
CA ARG A 694 -37.58 27.15 -8.82
C ARG A 694 -37.52 28.62 -9.24
N SER A 695 -37.42 28.87 -10.55
CA SER A 695 -37.73 30.19 -11.10
C SER A 695 -39.14 30.53 -10.63
N LYS A 696 -39.27 31.62 -9.86
CA LYS A 696 -40.58 32.15 -9.47
C LYS A 696 -41.30 32.82 -10.65
N ASN A 697 -40.68 32.96 -11.82
CA ASN A 697 -41.26 33.67 -12.95
C ASN A 697 -40.98 32.92 -14.26
N SER A 698 -41.92 32.08 -14.69
CA SER A 698 -42.27 31.86 -16.10
C SER A 698 -43.36 30.79 -16.17
N GLU A 699 -44.60 31.23 -16.36
CA GLU A 699 -45.63 30.42 -17.00
C GLU A 699 -45.17 30.16 -18.44
N ASP A 700 -44.30 29.19 -18.65
CA ASP A 700 -44.01 28.67 -19.99
C ASP A 700 -44.09 27.15 -19.95
N ASN A 701 -45.22 26.66 -20.47
CA ASN A 701 -45.55 25.26 -20.67
C ASN A 701 -44.69 24.67 -21.79
N LEU A 702 -43.46 24.25 -21.47
CA LEU A 702 -42.73 23.23 -22.25
C LEU A 702 -41.92 22.36 -21.29
N SER A 703 -42.62 21.61 -20.43
CA SER A 703 -42.02 20.49 -19.70
C SER A 703 -41.79 19.32 -20.66
N PRO A 704 -40.57 18.73 -20.74
CA PRO A 704 -40.39 17.44 -21.40
C PRO A 704 -41.16 16.35 -20.61
N PRO A 705 -41.72 15.34 -21.30
CA PRO A 705 -42.60 14.36 -20.66
C PRO A 705 -41.78 13.31 -19.88
N ASN A 706 -42.24 12.97 -18.68
CA ASN A 706 -41.86 11.80 -17.86
C ASN A 706 -40.43 11.73 -17.29
N LEU A 707 -40.16 12.47 -16.21
CA LEU A 707 -39.13 12.11 -15.20
C LEU A 707 -39.68 12.46 -13.80
N SER A 708 -40.53 11.58 -13.25
CA SER A 708 -41.14 11.78 -11.92
C SER A 708 -40.28 11.26 -10.76
N GLU A 709 -39.07 10.76 -11.03
CA GLU A 709 -38.20 10.14 -10.03
C GLU A 709 -36.99 11.04 -9.69
N ASN A 710 -36.76 11.28 -8.39
CA ASN A 710 -35.69 12.14 -7.90
C ASN A 710 -34.30 11.56 -8.23
N PHE A 711 -33.34 12.43 -8.56
CA PHE A 711 -32.00 12.01 -8.96
C PHE A 711 -31.31 11.09 -7.95
N PHE A 712 -31.41 11.45 -6.68
CA PHE A 712 -30.79 10.69 -5.59
C PHE A 712 -31.43 9.33 -5.36
N ILE A 713 -32.73 9.20 -5.59
CA ILE A 713 -33.44 7.91 -5.50
C ILE A 713 -32.90 6.96 -6.56
N LYS A 714 -32.78 7.43 -7.80
CA LYS A 714 -32.29 6.59 -8.89
C LYS A 714 -30.81 6.26 -8.70
N LEU A 715 -29.98 7.23 -8.32
CA LEU A 715 -28.58 7.00 -7.98
C LEU A 715 -28.43 5.95 -6.86
N GLY A 716 -29.28 6.02 -5.84
CA GLY A 716 -29.36 5.04 -4.75
C GLY A 716 -29.73 3.63 -5.23
N LYS A 717 -30.61 3.51 -6.23
CA LYS A 717 -31.06 2.23 -6.79
C LYS A 717 -30.07 1.59 -7.76
N GLU A 718 -29.40 2.41 -8.58
CA GLU A 718 -28.60 1.93 -9.69
C GLU A 718 -27.15 1.65 -9.33
N CYS A 719 -26.59 2.30 -8.30
CA CYS A 719 -25.16 2.29 -8.03
C CYS A 719 -24.81 1.80 -6.62
N GLN A 720 -23.57 1.32 -6.46
CA GLN A 720 -22.94 1.10 -5.15
C GLN A 720 -21.66 1.94 -5.06
N LEU A 721 -21.73 3.07 -4.36
CA LEU A 721 -20.68 4.07 -4.39
C LEU A 721 -19.61 3.78 -3.32
N GLU A 722 -18.35 3.76 -3.75
CA GLU A 722 -17.19 3.79 -2.85
C GLU A 722 -16.73 5.23 -2.58
N LYS A 723 -16.92 6.14 -3.54
CA LYS A 723 -16.55 7.56 -3.40
C LYS A 723 -17.63 8.47 -3.96
N LEU A 724 -18.04 9.45 -3.15
CA LEU A 724 -18.98 10.48 -3.53
C LEU A 724 -18.45 11.87 -3.17
N THR A 725 -18.31 12.73 -4.17
CA THR A 725 -18.01 14.16 -3.98
C THR A 725 -19.14 14.98 -4.58
N ILE A 726 -19.87 15.71 -3.75
CA ILE A 726 -21.08 16.42 -4.17
C ILE A 726 -21.22 17.76 -3.43
N GLY A 727 -22.17 18.59 -3.85
CA GLY A 727 -22.48 19.87 -3.21
C GLY A 727 -23.91 20.29 -3.56
N TRP A 728 -24.05 21.23 -4.48
CA TRP A 728 -25.34 21.73 -4.98
C TRP A 728 -26.42 20.66 -5.15
N GLY A 729 -27.51 20.81 -4.42
CA GLY A 729 -28.68 19.91 -4.46
C GLY A 729 -28.64 18.74 -3.49
N PHE A 730 -27.51 18.47 -2.81
CA PHE A 730 -27.40 17.43 -1.78
C PHE A 730 -27.86 17.93 -0.41
N SER A 731 -28.72 17.17 0.27
CA SER A 731 -29.35 17.56 1.54
C SER A 731 -29.61 16.36 2.45
N ASP A 732 -30.10 16.59 3.66
CA ASP A 732 -30.52 15.53 4.60
C ASP A 732 -31.53 14.54 3.96
N LEU A 733 -32.45 15.05 3.13
CA LEU A 733 -33.39 14.20 2.38
C LEU A 733 -32.65 13.29 1.40
N SER A 734 -31.68 13.87 0.68
CA SER A 734 -30.88 13.16 -0.32
C SER A 734 -30.08 12.02 0.28
N VAL A 735 -29.59 12.14 1.52
CA VAL A 735 -28.86 11.08 2.25
C VAL A 735 -29.74 9.83 2.41
N ASN A 736 -31.01 10.02 2.75
CA ASN A 736 -31.96 8.91 2.90
C ASN A 736 -32.33 8.31 1.54
N GLU A 737 -32.47 9.14 0.51
CA GLU A 737 -32.81 8.69 -0.85
C GLU A 737 -31.68 7.86 -1.49
N ILE A 738 -30.42 8.20 -1.20
CA ILE A 738 -29.24 7.51 -1.74
C ILE A 738 -28.74 6.38 -0.82
N ALA A 739 -29.41 6.14 0.32
CA ALA A 739 -28.96 5.20 1.35
C ALA A 739 -28.43 3.83 0.85
N PRO A 740 -29.08 3.14 -0.12
CA PRO A 740 -28.58 1.84 -0.58
C PRO A 740 -27.20 1.92 -1.26
N ALA A 741 -26.90 3.04 -1.92
CA ALA A 741 -25.61 3.25 -2.58
C ALA A 741 -24.49 3.66 -1.61
N LEU A 742 -24.80 4.00 -0.36
CA LEU A 742 -23.80 4.48 0.62
C LEU A 742 -23.16 3.39 1.47
N ILE A 743 -23.67 2.15 1.42
CA ILE A 743 -23.23 1.05 2.30
C ILE A 743 -21.75 0.71 2.09
N SER A 744 -21.26 0.79 0.84
CA SER A 744 -19.87 0.55 0.46
C SER A 744 -19.00 1.83 0.47
N LEU A 745 -19.54 2.96 0.95
CA LEU A 745 -18.87 4.25 0.83
C LEU A 745 -17.64 4.34 1.75
N LYS A 746 -16.49 4.59 1.14
CA LYS A 746 -15.19 4.80 1.80
C LYS A 746 -14.83 6.28 1.90
N ALA A 747 -15.27 7.10 0.94
CA ALA A 747 -14.96 8.52 0.93
C ALA A 747 -16.17 9.40 0.56
N LEU A 748 -16.48 10.37 1.43
CA LEU A 748 -17.53 11.36 1.20
C LEU A 748 -16.96 12.78 1.29
N THR A 749 -17.24 13.60 0.28
CA THR A 749 -17.00 15.04 0.33
C THR A 749 -18.29 15.79 0.02
N VAL A 750 -18.74 16.61 0.97
CA VAL A 750 -19.88 17.51 0.78
C VAL A 750 -19.40 18.94 0.83
N GLY A 751 -19.37 19.57 -0.33
CA GLY A 751 -18.87 20.92 -0.54
C GLY A 751 -19.97 21.97 -0.68
N LEU A 752 -19.56 23.10 -1.27
CA LEU A 752 -20.44 24.24 -1.53
C LEU A 752 -21.75 23.85 -2.22
N GLY A 753 -22.86 24.36 -1.70
CA GLY A 753 -24.21 24.10 -2.21
C GLY A 753 -24.90 22.87 -1.61
N GLY A 754 -24.18 22.07 -0.81
CA GLY A 754 -24.79 21.04 0.04
C GLY A 754 -25.45 21.66 1.28
N SER A 755 -26.53 21.04 1.74
CA SER A 755 -27.29 21.43 2.93
C SER A 755 -27.50 20.22 3.85
N LEU A 756 -26.40 19.68 4.37
CA LEU A 756 -26.39 18.68 5.44
C LEU A 756 -26.47 19.36 6.80
N GLY A 757 -27.52 19.01 7.53
CA GLY A 757 -27.69 19.36 8.93
C GLY A 757 -27.15 18.28 9.88
N PRO A 758 -27.28 18.52 11.19
CA PRO A 758 -26.94 17.54 12.22
C PRO A 758 -27.61 16.17 12.04
N GLU A 759 -28.83 16.13 11.51
CA GLU A 759 -29.57 14.88 11.31
C GLU A 759 -29.00 14.06 10.14
N GLY A 760 -28.74 14.69 8.99
CA GLY A 760 -28.10 13.99 7.87
C GLY A 760 -26.72 13.44 8.24
N LEU A 761 -25.92 14.19 9.00
CA LEU A 761 -24.61 13.72 9.47
C LEU A 761 -24.72 12.53 10.46
N LYS A 762 -25.76 12.49 11.30
CA LYS A 762 -26.04 11.32 12.13
C LYS A 762 -26.42 10.11 11.28
N GLN A 763 -27.25 10.30 10.25
CA GLN A 763 -27.63 9.22 9.34
C GLN A 763 -26.41 8.62 8.62
N LEU A 764 -25.42 9.45 8.23
CA LEU A 764 -24.18 8.95 7.65
C LEU A 764 -23.42 7.99 8.57
N CYS A 765 -23.46 8.20 9.89
CA CYS A 765 -22.84 7.29 10.86
C CYS A 765 -23.47 5.88 10.81
N ILE A 766 -24.76 5.81 10.49
CA ILE A 766 -25.55 4.59 10.44
C ILE A 766 -25.40 3.91 9.07
N LEU A 767 -25.43 4.70 7.99
CA LEU A 767 -25.46 4.21 6.62
C LEU A 767 -24.08 3.87 6.06
N CYS A 768 -23.00 4.49 6.56
CA CYS A 768 -21.65 4.39 5.99
C CYS A 768 -20.61 3.81 6.98
N PRO A 769 -20.73 2.56 7.44
CA PRO A 769 -19.81 2.00 8.44
C PRO A 769 -18.36 1.82 7.93
N LEU A 770 -18.18 1.81 6.61
CA LEU A 770 -16.88 1.64 5.94
C LEU A 770 -16.18 2.98 5.64
N LEU A 771 -16.70 4.11 6.14
CA LEU A 771 -16.17 5.43 5.81
C LEU A 771 -14.76 5.63 6.38
N GLU A 772 -13.81 5.88 5.48
CA GLU A 772 -12.39 6.13 5.77
C GLU A 772 -12.04 7.62 5.67
N SER A 773 -12.79 8.38 4.86
CA SER A 773 -12.54 9.81 4.63
C SER A 773 -13.85 10.60 4.59
N LEU A 774 -13.95 11.62 5.43
CA LEU A 774 -15.07 12.56 5.45
C LEU A 774 -14.57 13.99 5.35
N SER A 775 -15.04 14.70 4.33
CA SER A 775 -14.85 16.14 4.19
C SER A 775 -16.18 16.86 4.10
N ILE A 776 -16.42 17.78 5.03
CA ILE A 776 -17.61 18.63 5.06
C ILE A 776 -17.18 20.09 5.01
N THR A 777 -17.76 20.83 4.07
CA THR A 777 -17.49 22.25 3.88
C THR A 777 -18.78 23.05 3.80
N PHE A 778 -18.87 24.17 4.53
CA PHE A 778 -20.08 25.01 4.58
C PHE A 778 -21.35 24.27 5.06
N GLN A 779 -21.19 23.27 5.94
CA GLN A 779 -22.31 22.49 6.50
C GLN A 779 -22.62 22.92 7.93
N VAL A 780 -23.79 22.52 8.45
CA VAL A 780 -24.20 22.81 9.83
C VAL A 780 -23.74 21.68 10.75
N ILE A 781 -22.98 22.01 11.79
CA ILE A 781 -22.34 21.03 12.69
C ILE A 781 -22.65 21.31 14.17
N SER A 782 -22.38 20.34 15.03
CA SER A 782 -22.37 20.50 16.49
C SER A 782 -21.42 19.49 17.13
N ASP A 783 -21.01 19.74 18.38
CA ASP A 783 -20.12 18.83 19.12
C ASP A 783 -20.64 17.39 19.14
N VAL A 784 -21.94 17.21 19.44
CA VAL A 784 -22.57 15.89 19.53
C VAL A 784 -22.40 15.11 18.22
N VAL A 785 -22.53 15.78 17.07
CA VAL A 785 -22.43 15.14 15.77
C VAL A 785 -20.99 14.75 15.45
N ILE A 786 -20.02 15.63 15.66
CA ILE A 786 -18.60 15.33 15.41
C ILE A 786 -18.11 14.22 16.36
N MET A 787 -18.48 14.28 17.64
CA MET A 787 -18.16 13.20 18.58
C MET A 787 -18.76 11.87 18.14
N ASN A 788 -20.02 11.87 17.70
CA ASN A 788 -20.67 10.65 17.20
C ASN A 788 -19.94 10.08 15.98
N LEU A 789 -19.52 10.93 15.03
CA LEU A 789 -18.73 10.52 13.87
C LEU A 789 -17.41 9.86 14.30
N LEU A 790 -16.66 10.48 15.20
CA LEU A 790 -15.37 9.96 15.69
C LEU A 790 -15.50 8.63 16.45
N VAL A 791 -16.60 8.44 17.19
CA VAL A 791 -16.83 7.22 17.98
C VAL A 791 -17.37 6.07 17.14
N THR A 792 -18.28 6.35 16.19
CA THR A 792 -18.96 5.33 15.39
C THR A 792 -18.11 4.86 14.20
N LEU A 793 -17.46 5.78 13.49
CA LEU A 793 -16.73 5.48 12.26
C LEU A 793 -15.30 5.03 12.57
N ARG A 794 -15.15 3.77 13.01
CA ARG A 794 -13.86 3.22 13.44
C ARG A 794 -12.81 3.12 12.34
N LYS A 795 -13.22 3.13 11.07
CA LYS A 795 -12.32 3.13 9.91
C LYS A 795 -11.90 4.53 9.46
N LEU A 796 -12.41 5.60 10.10
CA LEU A 796 -12.15 6.97 9.69
C LEU A 796 -10.68 7.35 9.91
N GLN A 797 -9.97 7.60 8.82
CA GLN A 797 -8.56 7.99 8.78
C GLN A 797 -8.39 9.47 8.42
N ALA A 798 -9.36 10.08 7.73
CA ALA A 798 -9.31 11.48 7.35
C ALA A 798 -10.61 12.22 7.69
N LEU A 799 -10.48 13.33 8.44
CA LEU A 799 -11.58 14.21 8.77
C LEU A 799 -11.23 15.66 8.39
N SER A 800 -12.08 16.29 7.59
CA SER A 800 -11.96 17.68 7.19
C SER A 800 -13.26 18.41 7.52
N VAL A 801 -13.18 19.40 8.41
CA VAL A 801 -14.30 20.26 8.79
C VAL A 801 -13.92 21.70 8.48
N CYS A 802 -14.50 22.24 7.41
CA CYS A 802 -14.05 23.48 6.79
C CYS A 802 -15.17 24.49 6.64
N TYR A 803 -15.03 25.70 7.20
CA TYR A 803 -15.99 26.79 7.05
C TYR A 803 -17.44 26.40 7.42
N CYS A 804 -17.60 25.44 8.32
CA CYS A 804 -18.89 24.98 8.81
C CYS A 804 -19.46 25.95 9.86
N ILE A 805 -20.78 25.96 9.99
CA ILE A 805 -21.50 26.82 10.93
C ILE A 805 -22.02 25.95 12.08
N GLY A 806 -21.78 26.37 13.32
CA GLY A 806 -22.27 25.68 14.52
C GLY A 806 -21.32 25.82 15.70
N ASP A 807 -21.83 25.53 16.89
CA ASP A 807 -21.06 25.61 18.14
C ASP A 807 -20.25 24.32 18.30
N LEU A 808 -19.00 24.33 17.81
CA LEU A 808 -17.98 23.40 18.29
C LEU A 808 -17.33 23.99 19.54
N SER A 809 -17.13 23.16 20.55
CA SER A 809 -16.44 23.49 21.80
C SER A 809 -15.30 22.50 22.05
N PRO A 810 -14.43 22.71 23.06
CA PRO A 810 -13.38 21.75 23.40
C PRO A 810 -13.87 20.32 23.69
N LEU A 811 -15.18 20.11 23.90
CA LEU A 811 -15.75 18.80 24.21
C LEU A 811 -15.41 17.72 23.17
N PHE A 812 -15.42 18.04 21.87
CA PHE A 812 -15.16 17.03 20.83
C PHE A 812 -13.72 16.49 20.87
N LEU A 813 -12.78 17.26 21.45
CA LEU A 813 -11.38 16.87 21.58
C LEU A 813 -11.18 15.70 22.54
N ASN A 814 -12.16 15.39 23.40
CA ASN A 814 -12.10 14.27 24.34
C ASN A 814 -12.28 12.89 23.68
N CYS A 815 -12.68 12.84 22.41
CA CYS A 815 -12.84 11.59 21.69
C CYS A 815 -11.48 11.02 21.25
N LYS A 816 -11.15 9.82 21.71
CA LYS A 816 -9.93 9.13 21.30
C LYS A 816 -10.06 8.60 19.86
N ALA A 817 -9.38 9.24 18.92
CA ALA A 817 -9.39 8.92 17.50
C ALA A 817 -8.01 8.44 17.03
N SER A 818 -7.56 7.29 17.54
CA SER A 818 -6.21 6.75 17.28
C SER A 818 -5.95 6.32 15.83
N TYR A 819 -7.00 6.09 15.04
CA TYR A 819 -6.91 5.71 13.63
C TYR A 819 -6.77 6.92 12.70
N LEU A 820 -7.09 8.13 13.18
CA LEU A 820 -7.04 9.34 12.38
C LEU A 820 -5.59 9.65 11.98
N ARG A 821 -5.39 9.88 10.69
CA ARG A 821 -4.11 10.22 10.04
C ARG A 821 -4.12 11.65 9.49
N LYS A 822 -5.29 12.16 9.11
CA LYS A 822 -5.44 13.49 8.51
C LYS A 822 -6.54 14.26 9.22
N LEU A 823 -6.23 15.46 9.69
CA LEU A 823 -7.19 16.35 10.34
C LEU A 823 -7.08 17.76 9.76
N LYS A 824 -8.21 18.27 9.25
CA LYS A 824 -8.33 19.67 8.85
C LYS A 824 -9.44 20.34 9.63
N LEU A 825 -9.10 21.39 10.37
CA LEU A 825 -10.00 22.24 11.11
C LEU A 825 -9.85 23.66 10.58
N GLU A 826 -10.72 24.05 9.66
CA GLU A 826 -10.59 25.32 8.96
C GLU A 826 -11.72 26.28 9.31
N ARG A 827 -11.41 27.34 10.07
CA ARG A 827 -12.33 28.37 10.58
C ARG A 827 -13.51 27.82 11.42
N VAL A 828 -13.28 26.72 12.14
CA VAL A 828 -14.30 26.10 13.00
C VAL A 828 -13.92 26.04 14.48
N THR A 829 -12.65 26.28 14.81
CA THR A 829 -12.12 26.25 16.19
C THR A 829 -11.39 27.54 16.58
N PRO A 830 -12.02 28.73 16.47
CA PRO A 830 -11.35 30.00 16.80
C PRO A 830 -10.99 30.16 18.28
N TRP A 831 -11.61 29.37 19.15
CA TRP A 831 -11.39 29.32 20.59
C TRP A 831 -10.21 28.45 21.01
N MET A 832 -9.63 27.65 20.11
CA MET A 832 -8.61 26.66 20.46
C MET A 832 -7.37 27.30 21.06
N THR A 833 -7.06 26.90 22.28
CA THR A 833 -5.85 27.29 23.04
C THR A 833 -4.76 26.23 22.90
N ASN A 834 -3.58 26.52 23.45
CA ASN A 834 -2.49 25.55 23.51
C ASN A 834 -2.84 24.31 24.35
N ASP A 835 -3.61 24.46 25.43
CA ASP A 835 -4.05 23.34 26.26
C ASP A 835 -4.99 22.40 25.48
N ASP A 836 -5.90 22.99 24.69
CA ASP A 836 -6.80 22.26 23.80
C ASP A 836 -6.00 21.52 22.70
N LEU A 837 -4.98 22.17 22.14
CA LEU A 837 -4.09 21.55 21.15
C LEU A 837 -3.29 20.40 21.78
N ALA A 838 -2.81 20.55 23.02
CA ALA A 838 -2.13 19.49 23.74
C ALA A 838 -3.06 18.29 23.97
N LEU A 839 -4.33 18.52 24.33
CA LEU A 839 -5.35 17.48 24.43
C LEU A 839 -5.56 16.76 23.09
N LEU A 840 -5.62 17.52 21.99
CA LEU A 840 -5.72 16.95 20.64
C LEU A 840 -4.55 16.01 20.31
N THR A 841 -3.31 16.36 20.70
CA THR A 841 -2.13 15.49 20.48
C THR A 841 -2.19 14.18 21.26
N GLN A 842 -2.92 14.13 22.37
CA GLN A 842 -3.09 12.92 23.18
C GLN A 842 -4.14 11.99 22.55
N ASN A 843 -5.25 12.57 22.07
CA ASN A 843 -6.38 11.82 21.54
C ASN A 843 -6.24 11.43 20.06
N CYS A 844 -5.43 12.17 19.29
CA CYS A 844 -5.13 11.92 17.88
C CYS A 844 -3.62 11.67 17.67
N ALA A 845 -3.03 10.68 18.34
CA ALA A 845 -1.57 10.51 18.41
C ALA A 845 -0.87 10.15 17.08
N ASN A 846 -1.59 9.69 16.06
CA ASN A 846 -1.02 9.18 14.81
C ASN A 846 -1.26 10.10 13.59
N LEU A 847 -1.50 11.39 13.80
CA LEU A 847 -1.67 12.33 12.68
C LEU A 847 -0.37 12.48 11.88
N MET A 848 -0.54 12.51 10.55
CA MET A 848 0.50 12.75 9.55
C MET A 848 0.24 14.03 8.76
N GLU A 849 -1.03 14.48 8.68
CA GLU A 849 -1.40 15.74 8.03
C GLU A 849 -2.30 16.57 8.95
N LEU A 850 -1.92 17.82 9.16
CA LEU A 850 -2.65 18.77 10.01
C LEU A 850 -2.88 20.08 9.27
N SER A 851 -4.13 20.52 9.22
CA SER A 851 -4.50 21.89 8.81
C SER A 851 -5.26 22.56 9.94
N LEU A 852 -4.74 23.71 10.40
CA LEU A 852 -5.40 24.59 11.35
C LEU A 852 -5.54 25.96 10.69
N VAL A 853 -6.79 26.41 10.51
CA VAL A 853 -7.07 27.74 9.94
C VAL A 853 -7.98 28.51 10.88
N GLY A 854 -7.61 29.75 11.21
CA GLY A 854 -8.40 30.64 12.05
C GLY A 854 -8.37 30.32 13.55
N CYS A 855 -7.38 29.54 14.03
CA CYS A 855 -7.21 29.23 15.45
C CYS A 855 -6.51 30.38 16.19
N THR A 856 -7.25 31.49 16.39
CA THR A 856 -6.67 32.79 16.78
C THR A 856 -6.07 32.89 18.18
N ARG A 857 -6.32 31.90 19.07
CA ARG A 857 -5.84 31.89 20.46
C ARG A 857 -4.56 31.07 20.68
N LEU A 858 -3.98 30.53 19.61
CA LEU A 858 -2.70 29.85 19.69
C LEU A 858 -1.55 30.86 19.79
N ASP A 859 -0.52 30.52 20.57
CA ASP A 859 0.71 31.29 20.68
C ASP A 859 1.95 30.47 20.25
N VAL A 860 3.15 30.98 20.53
CA VAL A 860 4.42 30.39 20.12
C VAL A 860 4.66 28.96 20.64
N ASP A 861 4.10 28.59 21.79
CA ASP A 861 4.28 27.25 22.38
C ASP A 861 3.54 26.18 21.58
N ALA A 862 2.52 26.57 20.79
CA ALA A 862 1.80 25.66 19.90
C ALA A 862 2.73 24.92 18.93
N GLN A 863 3.84 25.52 18.51
CA GLN A 863 4.79 24.84 17.63
C GLN A 863 5.43 23.64 18.31
N GLN A 864 5.84 23.78 19.58
CA GLN A 864 6.44 22.70 20.35
C GLN A 864 5.41 21.62 20.65
N ILE A 865 4.15 22.01 20.91
CA ILE A 865 3.04 21.06 21.10
C ILE A 865 2.81 20.24 19.81
N ILE A 866 2.78 20.90 18.64
CA ILE A 866 2.65 20.22 17.34
C ILE A 866 3.83 19.27 17.11
N SER A 867 5.07 19.74 17.28
CA SER A 867 6.25 18.94 16.92
C SER A 867 6.52 17.78 17.88
N SER A 868 6.29 17.99 19.18
CA SER A 868 6.36 16.92 20.18
C SER A 868 5.16 15.97 20.13
N GLY A 869 3.99 16.48 19.72
CA GLY A 869 2.75 15.72 19.57
C GLY A 869 2.76 14.82 18.34
N TRP A 870 3.18 15.35 17.20
CA TRP A 870 3.20 14.67 15.90
C TRP A 870 4.58 14.75 15.24
N PRO A 871 5.60 14.09 15.81
CA PRO A 871 6.96 14.11 15.27
C PRO A 871 7.07 13.57 13.83
N GLY A 872 6.18 12.65 13.43
CA GLY A 872 6.10 12.07 12.10
C GLY A 872 5.25 12.85 11.09
N LEU A 873 4.95 14.13 11.36
CA LEU A 873 4.10 14.93 10.49
C LEU A 873 4.73 15.13 9.10
N VAL A 874 3.94 14.89 8.06
CA VAL A 874 4.32 14.99 6.64
C VAL A 874 3.78 16.29 6.03
N SER A 875 2.63 16.79 6.48
CA SER A 875 2.03 18.02 5.96
C SER A 875 1.49 18.90 7.08
N LEU A 876 1.82 20.18 7.04
CA LEU A 876 1.34 21.19 7.99
C LEU A 876 0.84 22.44 7.26
N HIS A 877 -0.41 22.81 7.51
CA HIS A 877 -0.99 24.09 7.09
C HIS A 877 -1.41 24.87 8.33
N LEU A 878 -0.80 26.03 8.54
CA LEU A 878 -1.19 27.00 9.56
C LEU A 878 -1.56 28.32 8.90
N GLU A 879 -2.78 28.78 9.14
CA GLU A 879 -3.27 30.05 8.60
C GLU A 879 -4.11 30.79 9.65
N ASP A 880 -3.87 32.10 9.80
CA ASP A 880 -4.61 32.94 10.76
C ASP A 880 -4.64 32.34 12.20
N CYS A 881 -3.57 31.65 12.61
CA CYS A 881 -3.47 30.93 13.88
C CYS A 881 -2.87 31.79 15.01
N GLY A 882 -3.29 33.04 15.16
CA GLY A 882 -2.82 33.89 16.26
C GLY A 882 -1.32 34.19 16.21
N LEU A 883 -0.61 33.97 17.33
CA LEU A 883 0.81 34.30 17.52
C LEU A 883 1.74 33.11 17.26
N VAL A 884 1.25 32.01 16.65
CA VAL A 884 2.03 30.76 16.49
C VAL A 884 3.41 30.99 15.91
N THR A 885 3.58 31.87 14.92
CA THR A 885 4.90 32.11 14.30
C THR A 885 5.52 33.46 14.69
N ALA A 886 5.08 34.07 15.80
CA ALA A 886 5.56 35.37 16.26
C ALA A 886 7.08 35.36 16.52
N ASP A 887 7.61 34.30 17.14
CA ASP A 887 9.05 34.15 17.43
C ASP A 887 9.81 33.33 16.37
N GLY A 888 9.30 33.28 15.14
CA GLY A 888 9.80 32.41 14.08
C GLY A 888 9.17 31.02 14.11
N VAL A 889 9.82 30.01 13.53
CA VAL A 889 9.25 28.65 13.33
C VAL A 889 10.25 27.52 13.62
N ASP A 890 11.17 27.74 14.55
CA ASP A 890 12.30 26.84 14.79
C ASP A 890 11.85 25.46 15.32
N ASN A 891 10.83 25.41 16.19
CA ASN A 891 10.32 24.17 16.77
C ASN A 891 9.64 23.27 15.74
N LEU A 892 9.12 23.83 14.65
CA LEU A 892 8.54 23.04 13.55
C LEU A 892 9.60 22.24 12.79
N PHE A 893 10.89 22.60 12.89
CA PHE A 893 11.96 21.81 12.30
C PHE A 893 12.16 20.46 12.98
N ASP A 894 11.56 20.20 14.15
CA ASP A 894 11.60 18.89 14.79
C ASP A 894 10.67 17.88 14.11
N CYS A 895 9.70 18.33 13.30
CA CYS A 895 8.93 17.50 12.38
C CYS A 895 9.76 17.12 11.15
N LYS A 896 10.77 16.28 11.34
CA LYS A 896 11.81 16.04 10.32
C LYS A 896 11.33 15.40 9.02
N ALA A 897 10.19 14.72 9.05
CA ALA A 897 9.61 14.05 7.90
C ALA A 897 8.67 14.95 7.07
N MET A 898 8.63 16.25 7.37
CA MET A 898 7.77 17.20 6.71
C MET A 898 8.11 17.31 5.22
N GLU A 899 7.10 17.10 4.38
CA GLU A 899 7.17 17.22 2.93
C GLU A 899 6.51 18.51 2.42
N ASN A 900 5.43 18.94 3.07
CA ASN A 900 4.67 20.13 2.70
C ASN A 900 4.48 21.05 3.90
N LEU A 901 4.91 22.30 3.78
CA LEU A 901 4.73 23.33 4.81
C LEU A 901 4.04 24.54 4.20
N LEU A 902 2.83 24.86 4.69
CA LEU A 902 2.09 26.05 4.30
C LEU A 902 1.87 26.93 5.52
N LEU A 903 2.43 28.14 5.47
CA LEU A 903 2.31 29.13 6.53
C LEU A 903 1.68 30.39 5.96
N ARG A 904 0.57 30.82 6.58
CA ARG A 904 -0.04 32.11 6.34
C ARG A 904 -0.09 32.91 7.64
N HIS A 905 0.78 33.92 7.76
CA HIS A 905 1.06 34.59 9.04
C HIS A 905 0.40 35.96 9.18
N ASN A 906 0.11 36.33 10.43
CA ASN A 906 -0.21 37.68 10.87
C ASN A 906 0.73 38.04 12.06
N GLY A 907 1.94 38.55 11.83
CA GLY A 907 2.88 38.93 12.90
C GLY A 907 4.19 39.59 12.42
N CYS A 908 5.21 39.68 13.28
CA CYS A 908 6.43 40.50 13.06
C CYS A 908 7.41 39.97 11.98
N GLY A 909 7.04 38.88 11.30
CA GLY A 909 7.77 38.33 10.16
C GLY A 909 8.81 37.26 10.54
N ILE A 910 9.06 36.34 9.60
CA ILE A 910 10.00 35.22 9.77
C ILE A 910 11.45 35.65 9.45
N ARG A 911 12.46 34.85 9.81
CA ARG A 911 13.85 35.19 9.46
C ARG A 911 14.06 35.15 7.95
N ARG A 912 14.85 36.08 7.39
CA ARG A 912 15.13 36.13 5.94
C ARG A 912 15.71 34.83 5.36
N ASN A 913 16.51 34.08 6.13
CA ASN A 913 17.12 32.80 5.72
C ASN A 913 16.21 31.59 5.88
N PHE A 914 14.93 31.79 6.25
CA PHE A 914 14.04 30.70 6.64
C PHE A 914 13.94 29.60 5.58
N ILE A 915 13.79 29.94 4.30
CA ILE A 915 13.61 28.94 3.22
C ILE A 915 14.84 28.02 3.13
N ILE A 916 16.04 28.59 3.13
CA ILE A 916 17.31 27.84 3.08
C ILE A 916 17.49 26.98 4.34
N HIS A 917 17.15 27.53 5.51
CA HIS A 917 17.18 26.77 6.76
C HIS A 917 16.18 25.61 6.74
N ALA A 918 14.96 25.83 6.27
CA ALA A 918 13.94 24.79 6.14
C ALA A 918 14.42 23.67 5.22
N ALA A 919 14.91 24.00 4.02
CA ALA A 919 15.44 23.02 3.06
C ALA A 919 16.60 22.18 3.64
N SER A 920 17.49 22.80 4.42
CA SER A 920 18.62 22.07 5.04
C SER A 920 18.24 21.24 6.27
N LYS A 921 17.22 21.65 7.04
CA LYS A 921 16.83 21.01 8.31
C LYS A 921 15.74 19.95 8.16
N LEU A 922 14.99 19.99 7.07
CA LEU A 922 13.88 19.10 6.73
C LEU A 922 14.24 18.32 5.46
N PRO A 923 14.85 17.13 5.59
CA PRO A 923 15.40 16.39 4.45
C PRO A 923 14.37 15.88 3.45
N MET A 924 13.09 15.90 3.82
CA MET A 924 11.98 15.47 2.95
C MET A 924 11.15 16.65 2.43
N LEU A 925 11.52 17.91 2.73
CA LEU A 925 10.71 19.07 2.35
C LEU A 925 10.73 19.28 0.84
N ARG A 926 9.56 19.15 0.20
CA ARG A 926 9.38 19.27 -1.26
C ARG A 926 8.62 20.54 -1.62
N SER A 927 7.59 20.90 -0.86
CA SER A 927 6.79 22.11 -1.10
C SER A 927 6.79 23.04 0.12
N LEU A 928 7.09 24.32 -0.13
CA LEU A 928 6.99 25.37 0.87
C LEU A 928 6.13 26.53 0.35
N SER A 929 5.08 26.88 1.07
CA SER A 929 4.23 28.02 0.75
C SER A 929 4.19 29.01 1.90
N LEU A 930 4.51 30.26 1.59
CA LEU A 930 4.55 31.39 2.50
C LEU A 930 3.57 32.45 2.00
N ASP A 931 2.66 32.89 2.86
CA ASP A 931 1.61 33.84 2.49
C ASP A 931 1.44 34.87 3.60
N TRP A 932 1.59 36.17 3.31
CA TRP A 932 1.69 37.21 4.37
C TRP A 932 2.78 36.94 5.42
N CYS A 933 3.76 36.10 5.08
CA CYS A 933 4.92 35.78 5.90
C CYS A 933 6.09 36.69 5.51
N ASP A 934 5.98 37.98 5.83
CA ASP A 934 7.07 38.94 5.61
C ASP A 934 8.37 38.47 6.28
N ALA A 935 9.52 38.77 5.67
CA ALA A 935 10.76 38.67 6.42
C ALA A 935 10.83 39.78 7.47
N SER A 936 11.32 39.45 8.67
CA SER A 936 11.63 40.37 9.77
C SER A 936 12.55 41.50 9.32
N GLU A 937 13.49 41.20 8.43
CA GLU A 937 14.40 42.16 7.81
C GLU A 937 14.63 41.84 6.33
N GLY A 938 14.53 42.86 5.46
CA GLY A 938 14.82 42.73 4.03
C GLY A 938 13.86 41.80 3.28
N ASP A 939 14.39 41.12 2.25
CA ASP A 939 13.66 40.13 1.45
C ASP A 939 14.05 38.71 1.89
N LEU A 940 13.18 37.72 1.64
CA LEU A 940 13.48 36.31 1.86
C LEU A 940 14.62 35.84 0.94
N ASN A 941 15.60 35.14 1.51
CA ASN A 941 16.69 34.54 0.78
C ASN A 941 16.21 33.24 0.11
N LEU A 942 16.37 33.19 -1.20
CA LEU A 942 15.95 32.07 -2.03
C LEU A 942 17.12 31.08 -2.19
N PRO A 943 16.86 29.76 -2.16
CA PRO A 943 17.91 28.77 -2.34
C PRO A 943 18.39 28.73 -3.79
N ASN A 944 19.71 28.52 -3.95
CA ASN A 944 20.31 28.22 -5.24
C ASN A 944 20.05 26.74 -5.60
N PHE A 945 20.44 26.32 -6.81
CA PHE A 945 20.31 24.92 -7.23
C PHE A 945 21.01 23.91 -6.31
N SER A 946 22.16 24.25 -5.74
CA SER A 946 22.91 23.39 -4.80
C SER A 946 22.25 23.30 -3.44
N ASP A 947 21.51 24.33 -3.04
CA ASP A 947 21.01 24.52 -1.67
C ASP A 947 19.51 24.20 -1.57
N ARG A 948 18.93 23.67 -2.64
CA ARG A 948 17.51 23.29 -2.72
C ARG A 948 17.21 21.98 -1.99
N TYR A 949 18.19 21.09 -1.83
CA TYR A 949 18.00 19.75 -1.29
C TYR A 949 16.85 19.02 -2.02
N SER A 950 15.79 18.62 -1.31
CA SER A 950 14.60 17.95 -1.88
C SER A 950 13.49 18.90 -2.33
N LEU A 951 13.70 20.22 -2.20
CA LEU A 951 12.69 21.23 -2.52
C LEU A 951 12.41 21.25 -4.04
N SER A 952 11.14 21.05 -4.39
CA SER A 952 10.63 21.09 -5.76
C SER A 952 9.95 22.41 -6.08
N ASN A 953 9.29 23.03 -5.09
CA ASN A 953 8.60 24.29 -5.30
C ASN A 953 8.55 25.16 -4.04
N VAL A 954 8.59 26.49 -4.26
CA VAL A 954 8.35 27.51 -3.25
C VAL A 954 7.33 28.51 -3.77
N LYS A 955 6.27 28.77 -3.00
CA LYS A 955 5.31 29.84 -3.24
C LYS A 955 5.47 30.93 -2.19
N ILE A 956 5.67 32.18 -2.60
CA ILE A 956 5.73 33.34 -1.73
C ILE A 956 4.65 34.31 -2.20
N ALA A 957 3.51 34.32 -1.52
CA ALA A 957 2.36 35.14 -1.84
C ALA A 957 2.30 36.35 -0.91
N ARG A 958 2.11 37.54 -1.49
CA ARG A 958 1.70 38.74 -0.74
C ARG A 958 2.65 39.15 0.40
N CYS A 959 3.93 38.77 0.34
CA CYS A 959 4.99 39.20 1.26
C CYS A 959 5.74 40.44 0.72
N LYS A 960 6.43 41.19 1.60
CA LYS A 960 7.40 42.24 1.23
C LYS A 960 8.56 41.63 0.44
N LEU A 961 8.56 41.87 -0.87
CA LEU A 961 9.65 41.57 -1.80
C LEU A 961 10.00 42.87 -2.54
N ARG A 962 11.16 43.47 -2.27
CA ARG A 962 11.61 44.69 -2.98
C ARG A 962 11.92 44.42 -4.45
N LYS A 963 12.30 43.19 -4.82
CA LYS A 963 12.71 42.85 -6.20
C LYS A 963 11.61 42.90 -7.27
N CYS A 964 10.33 43.05 -6.91
CA CYS A 964 9.24 43.21 -7.88
C CYS A 964 8.77 44.68 -8.05
N SER A 965 9.56 45.66 -7.63
CA SER A 965 9.29 47.06 -7.95
C SER A 965 9.64 47.37 -9.42
N LEU A 966 8.76 46.98 -10.35
CA LEU A 966 8.54 47.77 -11.56
C LEU A 966 7.79 49.06 -11.16
N ASP A 967 8.47 49.93 -10.40
CA ASP A 967 7.96 51.25 -10.03
C ASP A 967 8.01 52.16 -11.27
N PHE A 968 6.96 52.11 -12.09
CA PHE A 968 6.61 53.26 -12.90
C PHE A 968 6.09 54.35 -11.97
N HIS A 969 6.81 55.46 -11.92
CA HIS A 969 6.41 56.71 -11.29
C HIS A 969 4.92 57.01 -11.50
N ASN A 970 4.11 56.88 -10.45
CA ASN A 970 2.97 57.76 -10.23
C ASN A 970 2.57 57.74 -8.76
N LYS A 971 2.76 58.89 -8.11
CA LYS A 971 2.30 59.17 -6.76
C LYS A 971 0.77 59.23 -6.74
N SER A 972 0.14 58.31 -6.03
CA SER A 972 -1.19 58.51 -5.43
C SER A 972 -1.20 58.01 -3.98
N ALA A 973 -2.16 58.52 -3.20
CA ALA A 973 -2.27 58.60 -1.74
C ALA A 973 -2.06 57.28 -0.94
N PRO A 974 -1.87 57.32 0.40
CA PRO A 974 -1.48 56.16 1.19
C PRO A 974 -2.68 55.26 1.47
N GLU A 975 -3.12 54.51 0.47
CA GLU A 975 -3.85 53.27 0.71
C GLU A 975 -2.83 52.21 1.19
N ARG A 976 -3.19 51.43 2.22
CA ARG A 976 -2.35 50.35 2.76
C ARG A 976 -1.77 49.52 1.59
N PRO A 977 -0.45 49.25 1.53
CA PRO A 977 0.13 48.52 0.41
C PRO A 977 -0.44 47.10 0.40
N VAL A 978 -1.43 46.85 -0.45
CA VAL A 978 -1.96 45.51 -0.65
C VAL A 978 -1.04 44.82 -1.63
N HIS A 979 -0.11 44.01 -1.13
CA HIS A 979 0.78 43.19 -1.96
C HIS A 979 -0.09 42.24 -2.80
N LYS A 980 -0.18 42.47 -4.12
CA LYS A 980 -1.01 41.69 -5.06
C LYS A 980 -0.24 40.60 -5.80
N GLU A 981 1.08 40.51 -5.56
CA GLU A 981 2.00 39.68 -6.32
C GLU A 981 2.38 38.43 -5.53
N THR A 982 2.56 37.34 -6.27
CA THR A 982 2.99 36.05 -5.76
C THR A 982 4.17 35.57 -6.60
N LEU A 983 5.28 35.26 -5.95
CA LEU A 983 6.45 34.63 -6.56
C LEU A 983 6.33 33.12 -6.41
N VAL A 984 6.45 32.40 -7.51
CA VAL A 984 6.49 30.94 -7.56
C VAL A 984 7.83 30.52 -8.12
N LEU A 985 8.55 29.69 -7.36
CA LEU A 985 9.79 29.04 -7.76
C LEU A 985 9.49 27.57 -7.99
N VAL A 986 9.91 27.04 -9.13
CA VAL A 986 9.77 25.63 -9.48
C VAL A 986 11.11 25.12 -9.97
N TRP A 987 11.61 24.05 -9.37
CA TRP A 987 12.81 23.36 -9.83
C TRP A 987 12.41 22.10 -10.60
N ASN A 988 13.04 21.91 -11.76
CA ASN A 988 13.05 20.63 -12.45
C ASN A 988 14.50 20.10 -12.54
N SER A 989 14.73 19.07 -13.35
CA SER A 989 16.04 18.41 -13.51
C SER A 989 17.12 19.33 -14.11
N THR A 990 16.74 20.35 -14.86
CA THR A 990 17.64 21.18 -15.68
C THR A 990 17.57 22.69 -15.40
N SER A 991 16.42 23.19 -14.92
CA SER A 991 16.15 24.62 -14.77
C SER A 991 15.33 24.96 -13.50
N LEU A 992 15.53 26.19 -13.02
CA LEU A 992 14.76 26.85 -11.99
C LEU A 992 13.90 27.89 -12.69
N GLN A 993 12.60 27.71 -12.65
CA GLN A 993 11.63 28.66 -13.18
C GLN A 993 11.16 29.59 -12.05
N LYS A 994 11.27 30.90 -12.27
CA LYS A 994 10.79 31.96 -11.38
C LYS A 994 9.64 32.69 -12.06
N THR A 995 8.44 32.56 -11.50
CA THR A 995 7.23 33.15 -12.07
C THR A 995 6.61 34.11 -11.08
N VAL A 996 6.40 35.37 -11.47
CA VAL A 996 5.64 36.35 -10.69
C VAL A 996 4.25 36.46 -11.28
N VAL A 997 3.26 36.34 -10.41
CA VAL A 997 1.86 36.32 -10.80
C VAL A 997 1.02 37.24 -9.93
N LYS A 998 -0.07 37.75 -10.49
CA LYS A 998 -1.05 38.56 -9.76
C LYS A 998 -2.26 37.71 -9.41
N GLU A 999 -2.44 37.43 -8.12
CA GLU A 999 -3.62 36.72 -7.63
C GLU A 999 -4.76 37.72 -7.38
N ARG A 1000 -5.99 37.37 -7.78
CA ARG A 1000 -7.17 38.11 -7.33
C ARG A 1000 -7.34 37.86 -5.84
N ILE A 1001 -7.48 38.93 -5.07
CA ILE A 1001 -7.81 38.86 -3.64
C ILE A 1001 -9.21 38.24 -3.57
N THR A 1002 -9.29 36.98 -3.13
CA THR A 1002 -10.55 36.30 -2.81
C THR A 1002 -10.92 36.51 -1.37
#